data_AF-A0AAN2K6U1-F1
#
_entry.id   AF-A0AAN2K6U1-F1
#
_cell.length_a   1.000
_cell.length_b   1.000
_cell.length_c   1.000
_cell.angle_alpha   90.00
_cell.angle_beta   90.00
_cell.angle_gamma   90.00
#
_symmetry.space_group_name_H-M   'P 1'
#
loop_
_entity.id
_entity.type
_entity.pdbx_description
1 polymer ?
#
loop_
_entity_poly.entity_id
_entity_poly.type
_entity_poly.pdbx_seq_one_letter_code
_entity_poly.pdbx_strand_id
1 'polypeptide(L)'
;MLSMSGWRKLYYKLLNLPLSFLVKSKAIPADPVSEHGLDPTRPIMYVLPYDSKADLLTLRAQCLRHHLPDPLTPLEIDGSLLPRHVFIHNGPRVFPYFVPSVESVKIFHDYLDLHRNNPKLDIQMLPVTVMFGRAPGREVQGEATPHLRVLNGVQKFFAVIWHGRDSFVRFSPTVSLRRMATEHGTDQSIAQKLARVARIHFARQRLAAIGPRLPARQDLFNRLLQSKAIEKAVEDEARSKKISHEKAQQNAVEMMEEIAANFSYEAIRVTDRVMGWLWSRLYQGINVNGGEKVRQLAQDGHEIVYVPCHRSHMDYLLLSYVLYHQGLVPPHIAAGINLNFWPAGPIFRRLGAFFIRRTFKGNKLYATVFREYLGELFTRGYSVEYFVEGGRSRTGRLLDPKTGTLAMTLQAMLRGGNRPITLVPIYIGYEHVMEVGTYAKELRGAAKEKEGFMQMVRGLRKLRNLGQGYVNFGEPLPLVNYLNKRVPEWRDAIDPIEPQRPSWLTPTVNDIAASLMVRINEAGAANAMNLCVTALLASRQRSLTREQLIEQLECYTQLLRNVPYSPNATVPDLSAEALLDHAMGMNKFESEKDSIGDIIILPREQAVLMTYYRNNIHHMLVMPSLIAAIVQQHQTLSEAELLRQVSLIYPMLKSELFLRWQTDELPQLLTELSQELARQGLITLEAGELRFSSARYRTLQLLAAGVRETLQRYAITFSILSAKPTINRGTLEKESRTLAQRLSVLHGINAPEFFDKAVFTSLVLTLRDEGYISDSGDADVAQTLATWHMLADLVTSDVRMTIETAVAHD
;
A
#
# COMPACT_ATOMS: atom_id res chain seq x y z
N MET A 1 -12.32 19.22 47.53
CA MET A 1 -10.95 19.78 47.38
C MET A 1 -9.90 18.83 47.96
N LEU A 2 -9.46 17.80 47.23
CA LEU A 2 -8.12 17.24 47.43
C LEU A 2 -7.18 17.99 46.47
N SER A 3 -6.86 19.21 46.86
CA SER A 3 -5.82 20.02 46.25
C SER A 3 -4.54 19.18 46.16
N MET A 4 -4.01 18.95 44.95
CA MET A 4 -2.64 18.46 44.81
C MET A 4 -1.75 19.31 45.72
N SER A 5 -1.14 18.69 46.74
CA SER A 5 -0.18 19.34 47.65
C SER A 5 0.76 20.25 46.85
N GLY A 6 1.01 21.47 47.34
CA GLY A 6 1.86 22.45 46.65
C GLY A 6 3.20 21.88 46.20
N TRP A 7 3.75 20.93 46.99
CA TRP A 7 4.94 20.16 46.67
C TRP A 7 4.82 19.28 45.42
N ARG A 8 3.68 18.62 45.20
CA ARG A 8 3.44 17.82 43.98
C ARG A 8 3.36 18.72 42.74
N LYS A 9 2.70 19.88 42.85
CA LYS A 9 2.63 20.85 41.75
C LYS A 9 4.02 21.39 41.40
N LEU A 10 4.83 21.70 42.41
CA LEU A 10 6.21 22.16 42.23
C LEU A 10 7.08 21.06 41.59
N TYR A 11 6.99 19.83 42.08
CA TYR A 11 7.70 18.67 41.53
C TYR A 11 7.39 18.46 40.04
N TYR A 12 6.11 18.45 39.65
CA TYR A 12 5.74 18.29 38.23
C TYR A 12 6.20 19.47 37.38
N LYS A 13 6.17 20.71 37.89
CA LYS A 13 6.70 21.88 37.17
C LYS A 13 8.22 21.76 36.94
N LEU A 14 8.98 21.35 37.97
CA LEU A 14 10.43 21.15 37.88
C LEU A 14 10.79 20.01 36.92
N LEU A 15 10.05 18.91 36.92
CA LEU A 15 10.26 17.79 36.00
C LEU A 15 9.85 18.13 34.55
N ASN A 16 8.80 18.94 34.37
CA ASN A 16 8.30 19.32 33.06
C ASN A 16 9.25 20.24 32.30
N LEU A 17 10.02 21.08 33.00
CA LEU A 17 10.96 22.02 32.38
C LEU A 17 12.00 21.31 31.48
N PRO A 18 12.81 20.35 31.96
CA PRO A 18 13.76 19.64 31.09
C PRO A 18 13.04 18.75 30.06
N LEU A 19 11.90 18.15 30.41
CA LEU A 19 11.12 17.34 29.47
C LEU A 19 10.62 18.16 28.28
N SER A 20 10.15 19.40 28.50
CA SER A 20 9.63 20.26 27.42
C SER A 20 10.67 20.60 26.35
N PHE A 21 11.95 20.61 26.75
CA PHE A 21 13.09 20.85 25.86
C PHE A 21 13.60 19.58 25.17
N LEU A 22 13.70 18.48 25.94
CA LEU A 22 14.27 17.21 25.47
C LEU A 22 13.28 16.34 24.69
N VAL A 23 11.99 16.46 25.00
CA VAL A 23 10.93 15.59 24.47
C VAL A 23 10.11 16.33 23.43
N LYS A 24 10.18 15.84 22.18
CA LYS A 24 9.34 16.29 21.06
C LYS A 24 8.55 15.10 20.54
N SER A 25 7.65 14.62 21.38
CA SER A 25 6.84 13.44 21.09
C SER A 25 5.81 13.72 19.99
N LYS A 26 5.57 12.73 19.13
CA LYS A 26 4.48 12.72 18.15
C LYS A 26 3.28 11.92 18.69
N ALA A 27 2.05 12.28 18.31
CA ALA A 27 0.88 11.45 18.57
C ALA A 27 0.73 10.38 17.47
N ILE A 28 0.30 9.18 17.86
CA ILE A 28 -0.08 8.10 16.95
C ILE A 28 -1.46 7.59 17.37
N PRO A 29 -2.49 7.67 16.51
CA PRO A 29 -2.47 8.32 15.20
C PRO A 29 -2.25 9.84 15.31
N ALA A 30 -2.00 10.50 14.17
CA ALA A 30 -1.72 11.92 14.13
C ALA A 30 -2.90 12.77 14.62
N ASP A 31 -4.13 12.29 14.41
CA ASP A 31 -5.35 12.82 15.02
C ASP A 31 -6.10 11.70 15.75
N PRO A 32 -5.87 11.51 17.07
CA PRO A 32 -6.52 10.46 17.84
C PRO A 32 -8.00 10.70 18.09
N VAL A 33 -8.49 11.95 17.96
CA VAL A 33 -9.89 12.28 18.26
C VAL A 33 -10.78 11.77 17.14
N SER A 34 -10.48 12.14 15.89
CA SER A 34 -11.25 11.69 14.72
C SER A 34 -11.10 10.20 14.49
N GLU A 35 -9.87 9.67 14.51
CA GLU A 35 -9.63 8.27 14.12
C GLU A 35 -10.18 7.24 15.12
N HIS A 36 -10.22 7.57 16.41
CA HIS A 36 -10.79 6.68 17.44
C HIS A 36 -12.19 7.11 17.93
N GLY A 37 -12.80 8.11 17.29
CA GLY A 37 -14.13 8.61 17.66
C GLY A 37 -14.22 9.05 19.12
N LEU A 38 -13.17 9.70 19.64
CA LEU A 38 -13.13 10.15 21.03
C LEU A 38 -14.14 11.27 21.23
N ASP A 39 -14.97 11.17 22.27
CA ASP A 39 -15.88 12.23 22.68
C ASP A 39 -15.33 12.96 23.92
N PRO A 40 -14.77 14.18 23.78
CA PRO A 40 -14.21 14.92 24.92
C PRO A 40 -15.26 15.36 25.95
N THR A 41 -16.55 15.35 25.60
CA THR A 41 -17.64 15.73 26.52
C THR A 41 -17.95 14.62 27.53
N ARG A 42 -17.61 13.38 27.18
CA ARG A 42 -17.77 12.22 28.05
C ARG A 42 -16.54 12.03 28.96
N PRO A 43 -16.71 11.42 30.14
CA PRO A 43 -15.59 11.15 31.03
C PRO A 43 -14.54 10.21 30.37
N ILE A 44 -13.27 10.62 30.37
CA ILE A 44 -12.14 9.84 29.82
C ILE A 44 -11.20 9.44 30.96
N MET A 45 -10.86 8.15 31.03
CA MET A 45 -9.82 7.61 31.90
C MET A 45 -8.63 7.10 31.07
N TYR A 46 -7.42 7.59 31.33
CA TYR A 46 -6.21 7.16 30.66
C TYR A 46 -5.59 5.93 31.33
N VAL A 47 -5.35 4.87 30.56
CA VAL A 47 -4.71 3.64 31.07
C VAL A 47 -3.28 3.61 30.55
N LEU A 48 -2.28 3.54 31.43
CA LEU A 48 -0.87 3.51 31.08
C LEU A 48 -0.19 2.20 31.53
N PRO A 49 0.82 1.70 30.80
CA PRO A 49 1.50 0.45 31.15
C PRO A 49 2.31 0.53 32.44
N TYR A 50 2.97 1.67 32.71
CA TYR A 50 3.91 1.83 33.82
C TYR A 50 3.74 3.15 34.55
N ASP A 51 3.91 3.15 35.87
CA ASP A 51 4.02 4.38 36.67
C ASP A 51 5.33 5.12 36.34
N SER A 52 5.24 5.99 35.33
CA SER A 52 6.34 6.87 34.91
C SER A 52 5.81 8.30 34.83
N LYS A 53 6.38 9.18 35.67
CA LYS A 53 6.00 10.60 35.68
C LYS A 53 6.42 11.31 34.40
N ALA A 54 7.52 10.89 33.78
CA ALA A 54 7.93 11.38 32.47
C ALA A 54 6.90 10.99 31.38
N ASP A 55 6.33 9.78 31.46
CA ASP A 55 5.33 9.29 30.51
C ASP A 55 4.03 10.06 30.68
N LEU A 56 3.60 10.24 31.94
CA LEU A 56 2.39 10.99 32.27
C LEU A 56 2.48 12.47 31.83
N LEU A 57 3.63 13.13 32.01
CA LEU A 57 3.84 14.51 31.53
C LEU A 57 3.92 14.59 30.01
N THR A 58 4.51 13.59 29.35
CA THR A 58 4.56 13.52 27.88
C THR A 58 3.16 13.29 27.30
N LEU A 59 2.37 12.41 27.93
CA LEU A 59 0.96 12.23 27.62
C LEU A 59 0.19 13.54 27.79
N ARG A 60 0.34 14.22 28.94
CA ARG A 60 -0.31 15.51 29.20
C ARG A 60 -0.07 16.52 28.08
N ALA A 61 1.17 16.66 27.62
CA ALA A 61 1.51 17.57 26.53
C ALA A 61 0.74 17.23 25.23
N GLN A 62 0.58 15.94 24.91
CA GLN A 62 -0.21 15.52 23.74
C GLN A 62 -1.71 15.68 23.95
N CYS A 63 -2.24 15.34 25.14
CA CYS A 63 -3.66 15.57 25.46
C CYS A 63 -4.04 17.03 25.24
N LEU A 64 -3.28 17.97 25.80
CA LEU A 64 -3.54 19.41 25.66
C LEU A 64 -3.45 19.88 24.20
N ARG A 65 -2.51 19.33 23.42
CA ARG A 65 -2.34 19.64 22.00
C ARG A 65 -3.52 19.15 21.14
N HIS A 66 -4.14 18.04 21.54
CA HIS A 66 -5.29 17.45 20.85
C HIS A 66 -6.63 17.80 21.53
N HIS A 67 -6.66 18.83 22.38
CA HIS A 67 -7.86 19.28 23.10
C HIS A 67 -8.53 18.19 23.97
N LEU A 68 -7.77 17.19 24.41
CA LEU A 68 -8.22 16.16 25.34
C LEU A 68 -8.03 16.61 26.79
N PRO A 69 -8.84 16.11 27.74
CA PRO A 69 -8.75 16.48 29.15
C PRO A 69 -7.37 16.19 29.77
N ASP A 70 -6.88 17.07 30.63
CA ASP A 70 -5.58 16.92 31.29
C ASP A 70 -5.55 15.65 32.17
N PRO A 71 -4.63 14.68 31.96
CA PRO A 71 -4.54 13.46 32.76
C PRO A 71 -4.20 13.71 34.25
N LEU A 72 -3.72 14.90 34.60
CA LEU A 72 -3.43 15.29 35.99
C LEU A 72 -4.63 15.92 36.71
N THR A 73 -5.69 16.29 36.00
CA THR A 73 -6.92 16.79 36.64
C THR A 73 -7.79 15.61 37.04
N PRO A 74 -8.19 15.49 38.33
CA PRO A 74 -9.10 14.45 38.76
C PRO A 74 -10.43 14.50 38.00
N LEU A 75 -11.11 13.36 37.96
CA LEU A 75 -12.43 13.21 37.40
C LEU A 75 -13.45 13.25 38.54
N GLU A 76 -14.40 14.17 38.49
CA GLU A 76 -15.50 14.25 39.44
C GLU A 76 -16.76 13.68 38.78
N ILE A 77 -17.30 12.60 39.34
CA ILE A 77 -18.53 11.95 38.88
C ILE A 77 -19.37 11.64 40.12
N ASP A 78 -20.62 12.08 40.15
CA ASP A 78 -21.59 11.77 41.21
C ASP A 78 -21.02 12.01 42.63
N GLY A 79 -20.31 13.14 42.81
CA GLY A 79 -19.66 13.53 44.08
C GLY A 79 -18.38 12.76 44.43
N SER A 80 -18.00 11.76 43.62
CA SER A 80 -16.77 10.98 43.80
C SER A 80 -15.63 11.55 42.96
N LEU A 81 -14.50 11.82 43.61
CA LEU A 81 -13.30 12.36 42.98
C LEU A 81 -12.28 11.24 42.73
N LEU A 82 -12.13 10.82 41.47
CA LEU A 82 -11.24 9.72 41.08
C LEU A 82 -10.06 10.19 40.20
N PRO A 83 -8.91 9.49 40.22
CA PRO A 83 -7.80 9.80 39.31
C PRO A 83 -8.17 9.55 37.84
N ARG A 84 -7.94 10.53 36.97
CA ARG A 84 -8.16 10.38 35.51
C ARG A 84 -7.19 9.41 34.82
N HIS A 85 -6.20 8.88 35.54
CA HIS A 85 -5.25 7.92 35.00
C HIS A 85 -5.04 6.72 35.92
N VAL A 86 -4.73 5.58 35.33
CA VAL A 86 -4.41 4.34 36.04
C VAL A 86 -3.17 3.69 35.42
N PHE A 87 -2.28 3.15 36.27
CA PHE A 87 -1.09 2.42 35.85
C PHE A 87 -1.29 0.91 36.03
N ILE A 88 -1.05 0.13 34.98
CA ILE A 88 -1.15 -1.34 35.05
C ILE A 88 0.01 -1.96 35.85
N HIS A 89 1.15 -1.29 35.91
CA HIS A 89 2.33 -1.76 36.64
C HIS A 89 3.08 -0.62 37.33
N ASN A 90 3.60 -0.88 38.53
CA ASN A 90 4.32 0.12 39.35
C ASN A 90 5.77 0.38 38.90
N GLY A 91 6.19 -0.20 37.76
CA GLY A 91 7.57 -0.15 37.30
C GLY A 91 8.57 -0.94 38.17
N PRO A 92 9.83 -1.13 37.73
CA PRO A 92 10.88 -1.77 38.48
C PRO A 92 11.38 -0.74 39.49
N ARG A 93 11.13 -1.02 40.77
CA ARG A 93 11.66 -0.24 41.88
C ARG A 93 13.09 -0.69 42.16
N VAL A 94 13.92 0.20 42.69
CA VAL A 94 15.31 -0.11 43.08
C VAL A 94 15.37 -1.19 44.17
N PHE A 95 14.26 -1.44 44.88
CA PHE A 95 14.12 -2.47 45.91
C PHE A 95 13.01 -3.49 45.52
N PRO A 96 13.29 -4.82 45.49
CA PRO A 96 12.43 -5.80 44.79
C PRO A 96 11.27 -6.43 45.60
N TYR A 97 11.01 -6.03 46.84
CA TYR A 97 10.18 -6.81 47.79
C TYR A 97 8.65 -6.55 47.79
N PHE A 98 8.01 -6.14 46.69
CA PHE A 98 6.56 -5.86 46.69
C PHE A 98 5.78 -6.43 45.48
N VAL A 99 4.72 -7.17 45.82
CA VAL A 99 3.76 -7.96 45.00
C VAL A 99 2.78 -6.99 44.25
N PRO A 100 1.90 -7.40 43.30
CA PRO A 100 1.31 -6.55 42.26
C PRO A 100 0.43 -5.41 42.81
N SER A 101 0.26 -4.35 42.01
CA SER A 101 -0.41 -3.10 42.40
C SER A 101 -1.91 -3.28 42.70
N VAL A 102 -2.21 -3.54 43.97
CA VAL A 102 -3.55 -3.47 44.57
C VAL A 102 -4.27 -2.16 44.18
N GLU A 103 -3.51 -1.09 43.95
CA GLU A 103 -4.00 0.24 43.58
C GLU A 103 -4.67 0.30 42.19
N SER A 104 -4.20 -0.46 41.19
CA SER A 104 -4.78 -0.44 39.83
C SER A 104 -6.13 -1.13 39.77
N VAL A 105 -6.23 -2.31 40.38
CA VAL A 105 -7.47 -3.08 40.52
C VAL A 105 -8.47 -2.31 41.35
N LYS A 106 -8.02 -1.63 42.42
CA LYS A 106 -8.86 -0.73 43.22
C LYS A 106 -9.44 0.41 42.38
N ILE A 107 -8.62 1.14 41.61
CA ILE A 107 -9.11 2.24 40.76
C ILE A 107 -10.13 1.73 39.74
N PHE A 108 -9.87 0.59 39.08
CA PHE A 108 -10.85 -0.01 38.17
C PHE A 108 -12.15 -0.40 38.87
N HIS A 109 -12.07 -0.96 40.08
CA HIS A 109 -13.24 -1.28 40.89
C HIS A 109 -14.04 -0.04 41.27
N ASP A 110 -13.38 1.01 41.77
CA ASP A 110 -14.03 2.28 42.15
C ASP A 110 -14.79 2.90 40.95
N TYR A 111 -14.23 2.79 39.74
CA TYR A 111 -14.91 3.21 38.51
C TYR A 111 -16.09 2.31 38.10
N LEU A 112 -15.98 1.00 38.29
CA LEU A 112 -17.07 0.05 38.03
C LEU A 112 -18.22 0.23 39.04
N ASP A 113 -17.91 0.54 40.29
CA ASP A 113 -18.90 0.86 41.33
C ASP A 113 -19.71 2.12 40.98
N LEU A 114 -19.08 3.15 40.41
CA LEU A 114 -19.81 4.32 39.91
C LEU A 114 -20.81 3.95 38.81
N HIS A 115 -20.43 3.03 37.92
CA HIS A 115 -21.35 2.54 36.90
C HIS A 115 -22.51 1.74 37.50
N ARG A 116 -22.26 0.97 38.57
CA ARG A 116 -23.30 0.25 39.31
C ARG A 116 -24.37 1.20 39.86
N ASN A 117 -23.93 2.37 40.35
CA ASN A 117 -24.82 3.40 40.88
C ASN A 117 -25.46 4.26 39.79
N ASN A 118 -24.86 4.32 38.59
CA ASN A 118 -25.34 5.09 37.46
C ASN A 118 -25.23 4.28 36.15
N PRO A 119 -26.23 3.44 35.80
CA PRO A 119 -26.14 2.54 34.64
C PRO A 119 -26.05 3.25 33.28
N LYS A 120 -26.33 4.56 33.22
CA LYS A 120 -26.18 5.37 32.00
C LYS A 120 -24.77 5.96 31.84
N LEU A 121 -23.97 5.99 32.91
CA LEU A 121 -22.61 6.51 32.90
C LEU A 121 -21.71 5.64 32.01
N ASP A 122 -21.11 6.24 30.98
CA ASP A 122 -20.20 5.52 30.09
C ASP A 122 -18.84 6.22 29.98
N ILE A 123 -17.90 5.74 30.78
CA ILE A 123 -16.52 6.22 30.85
C ILE A 123 -15.71 5.60 29.72
N GLN A 124 -15.03 6.44 28.95
CA GLN A 124 -14.12 6.03 27.89
C GLN A 124 -12.75 5.69 28.49
N MET A 125 -12.41 4.40 28.58
CA MET A 125 -11.05 3.99 28.90
C MET A 125 -10.18 4.13 27.66
N LEU A 126 -9.15 4.94 27.75
CA LEU A 126 -8.22 5.22 26.66
C LEU A 126 -6.84 4.62 26.98
N PRO A 127 -6.47 3.45 26.41
CA PRO A 127 -5.15 2.89 26.57
C PRO A 127 -4.10 3.73 25.84
N VAL A 128 -3.08 4.17 26.58
CA VAL A 128 -2.03 5.04 26.07
C VAL A 128 -0.65 4.45 26.38
N THR A 129 0.18 4.38 25.35
CA THR A 129 1.59 3.99 25.49
C THR A 129 2.50 5.15 25.13
N VAL A 130 3.45 5.46 26.02
CA VAL A 130 4.50 6.44 25.76
C VAL A 130 5.82 5.71 25.55
N MET A 131 6.48 5.95 24.43
CA MET A 131 7.74 5.27 24.08
C MET A 131 8.84 6.30 23.86
N PHE A 132 10.00 6.05 24.49
CA PHE A 132 11.22 6.82 24.31
C PHE A 132 12.23 5.91 23.61
N GLY A 133 12.35 6.08 22.29
CA GLY A 133 13.08 5.15 21.44
C GLY A 133 12.36 3.81 21.22
N ARG A 134 12.86 3.06 20.25
CA ARG A 134 12.27 1.82 19.70
C ARG A 134 13.31 0.73 19.47
N ALA A 135 14.40 0.75 20.23
CA ALA A 135 15.45 -0.24 20.08
C ALA A 135 14.96 -1.65 20.47
N PRO A 136 15.04 -2.65 19.57
CA PRO A 136 14.67 -4.04 19.89
C PRO A 136 15.57 -4.69 20.93
N GLY A 137 16.77 -4.16 21.14
CA GLY A 137 17.79 -4.85 21.90
C GLY A 137 18.40 -6.00 21.09
N ARG A 138 19.34 -6.72 21.70
CA ARG A 138 19.97 -7.92 21.13
C ARG A 138 19.48 -9.15 21.87
N GLU A 139 19.43 -10.29 21.19
CA GLU A 139 19.23 -11.57 21.85
C GLU A 139 20.43 -11.86 22.78
N VAL A 140 20.15 -12.36 23.98
CA VAL A 140 21.13 -12.90 24.92
C VAL A 140 20.81 -14.37 25.08
N GLN A 141 21.81 -15.25 24.96
CA GLN A 141 21.62 -16.70 25.07
C GLN A 141 20.94 -17.04 26.42
N GLY A 142 19.81 -17.77 26.36
CA GLY A 142 19.06 -18.24 27.54
C GLY A 142 17.83 -17.42 27.96
N GLU A 143 17.55 -16.26 27.36
CA GLU A 143 16.31 -15.50 27.64
C GLU A 143 15.17 -15.88 26.68
N ALA A 144 14.14 -16.57 27.20
CA ALA A 144 13.08 -17.16 26.38
C ALA A 144 11.88 -16.24 26.03
N THR A 145 11.77 -15.03 26.59
CA THR A 145 10.55 -14.22 26.40
C THR A 145 10.79 -12.71 26.33
N PRO A 146 10.11 -11.98 25.41
CA PRO A 146 10.09 -10.53 25.43
C PRO A 146 9.23 -10.06 26.61
N HIS A 147 9.84 -9.95 27.79
CA HIS A 147 9.20 -9.25 28.89
C HIS A 147 9.03 -7.77 28.52
N LEU A 148 7.92 -7.17 28.98
CA LEU A 148 7.73 -5.72 29.07
C LEU A 148 9.01 -5.12 29.69
N ARG A 149 9.93 -4.60 28.86
CA ARG A 149 11.20 -4.04 29.35
C ARG A 149 10.91 -2.71 30.01
N VAL A 150 10.77 -2.77 31.32
CA VAL A 150 10.51 -1.59 32.12
C VAL A 150 11.83 -0.92 32.45
N LEU A 151 11.94 0.37 32.15
CA LEU A 151 13.14 1.15 32.44
C LEU A 151 13.04 1.66 33.88
N ASN A 152 14.08 1.50 34.68
CA ASN A 152 14.17 2.16 35.98
C ASN A 152 14.37 3.69 35.82
N GLY A 153 14.28 4.46 36.90
CA GLY A 153 14.34 5.93 36.83
C GLY A 153 15.60 6.49 36.15
N VAL A 154 16.77 5.88 36.38
CA VAL A 154 18.05 6.29 35.76
C VAL A 154 18.09 5.93 34.28
N GLN A 155 17.69 4.71 33.93
CA GLN A 155 17.57 4.28 32.53
C GLN A 155 16.57 5.15 31.76
N LYS A 156 15.47 5.57 32.42
CA LYS A 156 14.47 6.45 31.83
C LYS A 156 15.03 7.87 31.61
N PHE A 157 15.80 8.40 32.56
CA PHE A 157 16.48 9.68 32.42
C PHE A 157 17.40 9.70 31.20
N PHE A 158 18.24 8.67 31.04
CA PHE A 158 19.10 8.54 29.85
C PHE A 158 18.30 8.33 28.57
N ALA A 159 17.23 7.52 28.61
CA ALA A 159 16.35 7.34 27.47
C ALA A 159 15.69 8.65 27.01
N VAL A 160 15.29 9.51 27.95
CA VAL A 160 14.74 10.85 27.65
C VAL A 160 15.81 11.74 27.00
N ILE A 161 17.05 11.74 27.51
CA ILE A 161 18.13 12.55 26.92
C ILE A 161 18.46 12.09 25.50
N TRP A 162 18.68 10.79 25.31
CA TRP A 162 19.13 10.25 24.02
C TRP A 162 18.01 10.07 23.01
N HIS A 163 16.80 9.71 23.46
CA HIS A 163 15.66 9.34 22.60
C HIS A 163 14.43 10.24 22.81
N GLY A 164 14.49 11.31 23.59
CA GLY A 164 13.36 12.22 23.80
C GLY A 164 12.82 12.85 22.50
N ARG A 165 13.70 13.14 21.54
CA ARG A 165 13.31 13.62 20.19
C ARG A 165 12.82 12.52 19.25
N ASP A 166 12.98 11.27 19.66
CA ASP A 166 12.51 10.07 18.95
C ASP A 166 11.53 9.32 19.87
N SER A 167 10.50 10.05 20.30
CA SER A 167 9.45 9.57 21.18
C SER A 167 8.08 9.73 20.52
N PHE A 168 7.14 8.89 20.94
CA PHE A 168 5.74 9.01 20.54
C PHE A 168 4.81 8.62 21.68
N VAL A 169 3.60 9.17 21.63
CA VAL A 169 2.44 8.80 22.45
C VAL A 169 1.46 8.12 21.52
N ARG A 170 1.23 6.83 21.74
CA ARG A 170 0.23 6.06 20.99
C ARG A 170 -1.06 5.97 21.78
N PHE A 171 -2.10 6.59 21.25
CA PHE A 171 -3.48 6.40 21.67
C PHE A 171 -4.00 5.12 21.01
N SER A 172 -4.82 4.35 21.72
CA SER A 172 -5.46 3.14 21.21
C SER A 172 -6.98 3.35 21.17
N PRO A 173 -7.74 2.52 20.43
CA PRO A 173 -9.20 2.56 20.50
C PRO A 173 -9.73 2.50 21.94
N THR A 174 -10.81 3.23 22.20
CA THR A 174 -11.40 3.29 23.54
C THR A 174 -12.13 2.00 23.90
N VAL A 175 -12.16 1.71 25.19
CA VAL A 175 -12.98 0.64 25.77
C VAL A 175 -14.06 1.31 26.63
N SER A 176 -15.33 1.09 26.29
CA SER A 176 -16.47 1.56 27.08
C SER A 176 -16.56 0.77 28.38
N LEU A 177 -16.45 1.46 29.53
CA LEU A 177 -16.65 0.82 30.83
C LEU A 177 -18.09 0.35 31.02
N ARG A 178 -19.08 1.07 30.46
CA ARG A 178 -20.48 0.65 30.51
C ARG A 178 -20.68 -0.69 29.82
N ARG A 179 -20.13 -0.84 28.61
CA ARG A 179 -20.20 -2.10 27.86
C ARG A 179 -19.56 -3.24 28.65
N MET A 180 -18.37 -3.02 29.20
CA MET A 180 -17.67 -4.01 30.02
C MET A 180 -18.47 -4.41 31.26
N ALA A 181 -19.06 -3.43 31.96
CA ALA A 181 -19.88 -3.69 33.14
C ALA A 181 -21.19 -4.42 32.80
N THR A 182 -21.83 -4.07 31.68
CA THR A 182 -23.08 -4.71 31.22
C THR A 182 -22.84 -6.16 30.76
N GLU A 183 -21.76 -6.41 30.01
CA GLU A 183 -21.46 -7.75 29.45
C GLU A 183 -20.79 -8.70 30.46
N HIS A 184 -20.09 -8.18 31.46
CA HIS A 184 -19.25 -9.00 32.35
C HIS A 184 -19.44 -8.76 33.85
N GLY A 185 -20.21 -7.74 34.26
CA GLY A 185 -20.42 -7.38 35.66
C GLY A 185 -19.43 -6.34 36.18
N THR A 186 -19.58 -5.95 37.45
CA THR A 186 -18.83 -4.86 38.10
C THR A 186 -17.88 -5.33 39.20
N ASP A 187 -17.76 -6.65 39.42
CA ASP A 187 -17.05 -7.18 40.58
C ASP A 187 -15.52 -7.08 40.46
N GLN A 188 -14.82 -7.27 41.58
CA GLN A 188 -13.35 -7.22 41.65
C GLN A 188 -12.65 -8.19 40.66
N SER A 189 -13.28 -9.32 40.33
CA SER A 189 -12.79 -10.27 39.32
C SER A 189 -12.69 -9.64 37.92
N ILE A 190 -13.62 -8.74 37.57
CA ILE A 190 -13.64 -8.00 36.31
C ILE A 190 -12.54 -6.94 36.30
N ALA A 191 -12.34 -6.23 37.41
CA ALA A 191 -11.22 -5.30 37.55
C ALA A 191 -9.85 -6.00 37.34
N GLN A 192 -9.68 -7.22 37.87
CA GLN A 192 -8.48 -8.04 37.61
C GLN A 192 -8.36 -8.47 36.13
N LYS A 193 -9.48 -8.87 35.52
CA LYS A 193 -9.53 -9.23 34.09
C LYS A 193 -9.15 -8.04 33.20
N LEU A 194 -9.67 -6.84 33.48
CA LEU A 194 -9.33 -5.59 32.80
C LEU A 194 -7.83 -5.29 32.89
N ALA A 195 -7.25 -5.35 34.09
CA ALA A 195 -5.82 -5.12 34.28
C ALA A 195 -4.96 -6.15 33.51
N ARG A 196 -5.37 -7.42 33.47
CA ARG A 196 -4.69 -8.48 32.71
C ARG A 196 -4.77 -8.24 31.20
N VAL A 197 -5.96 -7.90 30.68
CA VAL A 197 -6.16 -7.61 29.25
C VAL A 197 -5.34 -6.39 28.83
N ALA A 198 -5.34 -5.31 29.62
CA ALA A 198 -4.53 -4.13 29.39
C ALA A 198 -3.02 -4.47 29.34
N ARG A 199 -2.54 -5.36 30.21
CA ARG A 199 -1.15 -5.83 30.19
C ARG A 199 -0.79 -6.53 28.87
N ILE A 200 -1.66 -7.43 28.39
CA ILE A 200 -1.46 -8.16 27.13
C ILE A 200 -1.49 -7.17 25.95
N HIS A 201 -2.42 -6.22 25.95
CA HIS A 201 -2.52 -5.14 24.97
C HIS A 201 -1.20 -4.36 24.86
N PHE A 202 -0.67 -3.87 25.98
CA PHE A 202 0.58 -3.11 25.99
C PHE A 202 1.81 -3.93 25.60
N ALA A 203 1.85 -5.24 25.92
CA ALA A 203 2.93 -6.13 25.49
C ALA A 203 2.94 -6.30 23.97
N ARG A 204 1.77 -6.55 23.37
CA ARG A 204 1.61 -6.66 21.91
C ARG A 204 1.93 -5.36 21.19
N GLN A 205 1.42 -4.24 21.70
CA GLN A 205 1.69 -2.91 21.14
C GLN A 205 3.19 -2.57 21.14
N ARG A 206 3.90 -2.93 22.22
CA ARG A 206 5.36 -2.75 22.29
C ARG A 206 6.07 -3.61 21.26
N LEU A 207 5.67 -4.88 21.11
CA LEU A 207 6.26 -5.78 20.12
C LEU A 207 6.06 -5.24 18.69
N ALA A 208 4.87 -4.75 18.36
CA ALA A 208 4.57 -4.15 17.06
C ALA A 208 5.44 -2.91 16.73
N ALA A 209 5.74 -2.09 17.73
CA ALA A 209 6.52 -0.86 17.55
C ALA A 209 8.04 -1.07 17.48
N ILE A 210 8.53 -2.11 18.16
CA ILE A 210 9.96 -2.36 18.33
C ILE A 210 10.45 -3.49 17.41
N GLY A 211 9.58 -4.44 17.07
CA GLY A 211 9.94 -5.69 16.42
C GLY A 211 10.53 -6.72 17.39
N PRO A 212 10.80 -7.95 16.90
CA PRO A 212 11.50 -8.97 17.67
C PRO A 212 12.97 -8.58 17.88
N ARG A 213 13.63 -9.25 18.83
CA ARG A 213 15.05 -9.00 19.13
C ARG A 213 15.93 -9.44 17.96
N LEU A 214 16.95 -8.64 17.67
CA LEU A 214 17.89 -8.90 16.59
C LEU A 214 18.90 -9.98 17.03
N PRO A 215 19.01 -11.13 16.32
CA PRO A 215 20.10 -12.06 16.56
C PRO A 215 21.43 -11.41 16.17
N ALA A 216 22.52 -11.89 16.76
CA ALA A 216 23.81 -11.65 16.15
C ALA A 216 23.81 -12.31 14.76
N ARG A 217 24.35 -11.61 13.76
CA ARG A 217 24.37 -12.10 12.37
C ARG A 217 25.00 -13.50 12.26
N GLN A 218 25.99 -13.79 13.08
CA GLN A 218 26.63 -15.10 13.13
C GLN A 218 25.71 -16.19 13.68
N ASP A 219 24.90 -15.89 14.71
CA ASP A 219 23.93 -16.84 15.27
C ASP A 219 22.86 -17.20 14.24
N LEU A 220 22.43 -16.21 13.44
CA LEU A 220 21.53 -16.44 12.32
C LEU A 220 22.16 -17.41 11.30
N PHE A 221 23.42 -17.20 10.92
CA PHE A 221 24.10 -18.04 9.93
C PHE A 221 24.34 -19.46 10.45
N ASN A 222 24.78 -19.60 11.70
CA ASN A 222 24.97 -20.90 12.33
C ASN A 222 23.66 -21.70 12.35
N ARG A 223 22.54 -21.05 12.67
CA ARG A 223 21.22 -21.68 12.65
C ARG A 223 20.77 -22.07 11.24
N LEU A 224 21.02 -21.23 10.24
CA LEU A 224 20.71 -21.55 8.84
C LEU A 224 21.54 -22.74 8.33
N LEU A 225 22.83 -22.81 8.66
CA LEU A 225 23.70 -23.93 8.30
C LEU A 225 23.27 -25.25 8.96
N GLN A 226 22.60 -25.19 10.11
CA GLN A 226 22.01 -26.35 10.79
C GLN A 226 20.66 -26.79 10.19
N SER A 227 20.12 -26.07 9.19
CA SER A 227 18.92 -26.49 8.47
C SER A 227 19.22 -27.70 7.60
N LYS A 228 18.46 -28.79 7.78
CA LYS A 228 18.53 -30.01 6.95
C LYS A 228 18.41 -29.71 5.46
N ALA A 229 17.63 -28.69 5.09
CA ALA A 229 17.47 -28.29 3.70
C ALA A 229 18.77 -27.69 3.12
N ILE A 230 19.50 -26.87 3.90
CA ILE A 230 20.80 -26.33 3.48
C ILE A 230 21.86 -27.42 3.48
N GLU A 231 21.90 -28.28 4.49
CA GLU A 231 22.82 -29.42 4.57
C GLU A 231 22.72 -30.30 3.31
N LYS A 232 21.51 -30.73 2.96
CA LYS A 232 21.25 -31.49 1.72
C LYS A 232 21.65 -30.72 0.46
N ALA A 233 21.33 -29.42 0.39
CA ALA A 233 21.70 -28.60 -0.77
C ALA A 233 23.23 -28.42 -0.91
N VAL A 234 23.96 -28.40 0.21
CA VAL A 234 25.43 -28.36 0.25
C VAL A 234 26.01 -29.69 -0.23
N GLU A 235 25.46 -30.83 0.19
CA GLU A 235 25.85 -32.15 -0.30
C GLU A 235 25.62 -32.30 -1.81
N ASP A 236 24.45 -31.88 -2.30
CA ASP A 236 24.09 -31.91 -3.72
C ASP A 236 25.01 -31.01 -4.57
N GLU A 237 25.34 -29.82 -4.06
CA GLU A 237 26.30 -28.91 -4.69
C GLU A 237 27.70 -29.54 -4.75
N ALA A 238 28.17 -30.13 -3.65
CA ALA A 238 29.47 -30.79 -3.58
C ALA A 238 29.59 -31.93 -4.61
N ARG A 239 28.55 -32.78 -4.71
CA ARG A 239 28.48 -33.89 -5.67
C ARG A 239 28.41 -33.39 -7.11
N SER A 240 27.48 -32.48 -7.40
CA SER A 240 27.23 -32.01 -8.78
C SER A 240 28.39 -31.20 -9.36
N LYS A 241 29.07 -30.39 -8.54
CA LYS A 241 30.22 -29.57 -8.96
C LYS A 241 31.57 -30.23 -8.72
N LYS A 242 31.62 -31.42 -8.13
CA LYS A 242 32.84 -32.16 -7.77
C LYS A 242 33.80 -31.32 -6.91
N ILE A 243 33.26 -30.65 -5.90
CA ILE A 243 34.03 -29.86 -4.92
C ILE A 243 33.95 -30.51 -3.54
N SER A 244 34.86 -30.15 -2.63
CA SER A 244 34.80 -30.63 -1.25
C SER A 244 33.54 -30.12 -0.53
N HIS A 245 33.05 -30.88 0.46
CA HIS A 245 31.94 -30.47 1.30
C HIS A 245 32.20 -29.10 1.97
N GLU A 246 33.42 -28.89 2.48
CA GLU A 246 33.85 -27.62 3.06
C GLU A 246 33.74 -26.47 2.06
N LYS A 247 34.12 -26.67 0.79
CA LYS A 247 34.00 -25.63 -0.23
C LYS A 247 32.53 -25.33 -0.57
N ALA A 248 31.68 -26.35 -0.63
CA ALA A 248 30.24 -26.15 -0.84
C ALA A 248 29.58 -25.41 0.34
N GLN A 249 29.97 -25.74 1.57
CA GLN A 249 29.53 -25.03 2.77
C GLN A 249 30.01 -23.56 2.78
N GLN A 250 31.26 -23.31 2.40
CA GLN A 250 31.79 -21.95 2.24
C GLN A 250 31.00 -21.16 1.19
N ASN A 251 30.65 -21.78 0.06
CA ASN A 251 29.79 -21.15 -0.95
C ASN A 251 28.41 -20.80 -0.37
N ALA A 252 27.84 -21.63 0.51
CA ALA A 252 26.58 -21.34 1.19
C ALA A 252 26.72 -20.12 2.12
N VAL A 253 27.82 -20.02 2.88
CA VAL A 253 28.13 -18.86 3.74
C VAL A 253 28.26 -17.58 2.91
N GLU A 254 29.00 -17.61 1.80
CA GLU A 254 29.11 -16.46 0.88
C GLU A 254 27.74 -16.02 0.35
N MET A 255 26.86 -16.97 0.02
CA MET A 255 25.48 -16.66 -0.38
C MET A 255 24.66 -16.07 0.78
N MET A 256 24.82 -16.56 2.01
CA MET A 256 24.18 -15.98 3.20
C MET A 256 24.66 -14.55 3.45
N GLU A 257 25.96 -14.27 3.27
CA GLU A 257 26.53 -12.93 3.39
C GLU A 257 25.99 -11.99 2.31
N GLU A 258 25.87 -12.47 1.07
CA GLU A 258 25.27 -11.75 -0.03
C GLU A 258 23.80 -11.40 0.28
N ILE A 259 23.02 -12.36 0.79
CA ILE A 259 21.58 -12.19 1.01
C ILE A 259 21.32 -11.33 2.25
N ALA A 260 21.83 -11.71 3.41
CA ALA A 260 21.30 -11.28 4.70
C ALA A 260 21.44 -9.79 5.03
N ALA A 261 20.41 -9.23 5.64
CA ALA A 261 20.43 -7.89 6.21
C ALA A 261 21.35 -7.80 7.45
N ASN A 262 21.64 -6.57 7.89
CA ASN A 262 22.36 -6.30 9.14
C ASN A 262 21.66 -5.15 9.89
N PHE A 263 20.37 -5.37 10.20
CA PHE A 263 19.45 -4.35 10.70
C PHE A 263 20.01 -3.61 11.92
N SER A 264 19.90 -2.28 11.91
CA SER A 264 20.42 -1.41 12.96
C SER A 264 19.42 -0.30 13.29
N TYR A 265 18.95 -0.31 14.53
CA TYR A 265 18.02 0.71 15.00
C TYR A 265 18.63 2.13 14.97
N GLU A 266 19.90 2.30 15.33
CA GLU A 266 20.54 3.63 15.26
C GLU A 266 20.65 4.13 13.81
N ALA A 267 20.85 3.23 12.84
CA ALA A 267 20.84 3.60 11.42
C ALA A 267 19.45 4.12 11.01
N ILE A 268 18.37 3.45 11.47
CA ILE A 268 16.99 3.89 11.22
C ILE A 268 16.75 5.28 11.80
N ARG A 269 17.16 5.56 13.04
CA ARG A 269 16.98 6.88 13.68
C ARG A 269 17.70 8.00 12.94
N VAL A 270 18.93 7.74 12.49
CA VAL A 270 19.70 8.72 11.73
C VAL A 270 19.03 8.96 10.37
N THR A 271 18.64 7.89 9.69
CA THR A 271 17.93 7.98 8.40
C THR A 271 16.58 8.68 8.55
N ASP A 272 15.81 8.45 9.61
CA ASP A 272 14.54 9.15 9.87
C ASP A 272 14.70 10.68 9.86
N ARG A 273 15.76 11.20 10.50
CA ARG A 273 16.04 12.65 10.48
C ARG A 273 16.38 13.15 9.08
N VAL A 274 17.21 12.40 8.36
CA VAL A 274 17.60 12.74 6.98
C VAL A 274 16.38 12.69 6.06
N MET A 275 15.55 11.67 6.21
CA MET A 275 14.33 11.47 5.44
C MET A 275 13.29 12.54 5.77
N GLY A 276 13.06 12.88 7.04
CA GLY A 276 12.15 13.96 7.43
C GLY A 276 12.56 15.30 6.80
N TRP A 277 13.86 15.63 6.83
CA TRP A 277 14.38 16.79 6.09
C TRP A 277 14.16 16.66 4.58
N LEU A 278 14.50 15.51 3.99
CA LEU A 278 14.40 15.26 2.56
C LEU A 278 12.95 15.39 2.07
N TRP A 279 12.01 14.76 2.74
CA TRP A 279 10.59 14.81 2.41
C TRP A 279 10.02 16.21 2.54
N SER A 280 10.30 16.92 3.64
CA SER A 280 9.83 18.31 3.82
C SER A 280 10.42 19.29 2.80
N ARG A 281 11.58 18.97 2.23
CA ARG A 281 12.21 19.76 1.19
C ARG A 281 11.64 19.46 -0.20
N LEU A 282 11.38 18.19 -0.48
CA LEU A 282 10.98 17.72 -1.80
C LEU A 282 9.48 17.84 -2.00
N TYR A 283 8.67 17.35 -1.08
CA TYR A 283 7.23 17.26 -1.22
C TYR A 283 6.52 18.25 -0.30
N GLN A 284 5.37 18.76 -0.74
CA GLN A 284 4.49 19.61 0.06
C GLN A 284 3.82 18.83 1.20
N GLY A 285 3.61 17.52 1.02
CA GLY A 285 3.00 16.64 2.00
C GLY A 285 3.08 15.17 1.60
N ILE A 286 2.91 14.28 2.60
CA ILE A 286 2.74 12.84 2.41
C ILE A 286 1.39 12.47 3.02
N ASN A 287 0.48 12.02 2.18
CA ASN A 287 -0.84 11.55 2.56
C ASN A 287 -0.77 10.04 2.82
N VAL A 288 -1.26 9.61 3.98
CA VAL A 288 -1.27 8.19 4.36
C VAL A 288 -2.69 7.78 4.70
N ASN A 289 -3.23 6.80 3.97
CA ASN A 289 -4.57 6.25 4.21
C ASN A 289 -4.49 4.74 4.54
N GLY A 290 -5.42 4.24 5.36
CA GLY A 290 -5.50 2.82 5.73
C GLY A 290 -4.47 2.33 6.76
N GLY A 291 -3.71 3.25 7.39
CA GLY A 291 -2.66 2.89 8.35
C GLY A 291 -3.17 2.15 9.60
N GLU A 292 -4.42 2.36 10.01
CA GLU A 292 -5.01 1.70 11.18
C GLU A 292 -5.09 0.18 11.03
N LYS A 293 -5.53 -0.31 9.85
CA LYS A 293 -5.63 -1.75 9.58
C LYS A 293 -4.27 -2.45 9.79
N VAL A 294 -3.18 -1.81 9.38
CA VAL A 294 -1.83 -2.35 9.55
C VAL A 294 -1.39 -2.33 11.01
N ARG A 295 -1.68 -1.24 11.75
CA ARG A 295 -1.38 -1.14 13.18
C ARG A 295 -2.13 -2.20 13.99
N GLN A 296 -3.38 -2.49 13.61
CA GLN A 296 -4.19 -3.54 14.21
C GLN A 296 -3.62 -4.94 13.93
N LEU A 297 -3.30 -5.25 12.67
CA LEU A 297 -2.67 -6.53 12.30
C LEU A 297 -1.37 -6.80 13.08
N ALA A 298 -0.50 -5.79 13.17
CA ALA A 298 0.76 -5.91 13.89
C ALA A 298 0.51 -6.15 15.40
N GLN A 299 -0.53 -5.53 15.95
CA GLN A 299 -0.94 -5.72 17.34
C GLN A 299 -1.57 -7.09 17.59
N ASP A 300 -2.30 -7.64 16.63
CA ASP A 300 -2.89 -8.98 16.70
C ASP A 300 -1.84 -10.11 16.55
N GLY A 301 -0.59 -9.75 16.25
CA GLY A 301 0.54 -10.66 16.17
C GLY A 301 0.69 -11.35 14.81
N HIS A 302 0.13 -10.74 13.75
CA HIS A 302 0.32 -11.20 12.39
C HIS A 302 1.74 -10.91 11.90
N GLU A 303 2.27 -11.82 11.09
CA GLU A 303 3.46 -11.56 10.29
C GLU A 303 3.09 -10.83 9.02
N ILE A 304 3.51 -9.58 8.91
CA ILE A 304 3.09 -8.70 7.84
C ILE A 304 4.10 -8.75 6.70
N VAL A 305 3.58 -9.06 5.51
CA VAL A 305 4.30 -8.90 4.25
C VAL A 305 3.72 -7.72 3.50
N TYR A 306 4.48 -6.65 3.40
CA TYR A 306 4.12 -5.46 2.63
C TYR A 306 4.37 -5.70 1.14
N VAL A 307 3.34 -5.45 0.32
CA VAL A 307 3.36 -5.67 -1.12
C VAL A 307 3.00 -4.37 -1.84
N PRO A 308 3.95 -3.42 -1.94
CA PRO A 308 3.74 -2.17 -2.66
C PRO A 308 3.82 -2.34 -4.19
N CYS A 309 3.13 -1.46 -4.92
CA CYS A 309 3.48 -1.20 -6.31
C CYS A 309 4.85 -0.51 -6.42
N HIS A 310 5.52 -0.64 -7.56
CA HIS A 310 6.86 -0.09 -7.78
C HIS A 310 6.88 0.99 -8.87
N ARG A 311 7.10 2.24 -8.47
CA ARG A 311 7.10 3.44 -9.32
C ARG A 311 8.47 4.14 -9.34
N SER A 312 9.14 4.23 -8.19
CA SER A 312 10.38 5.00 -8.01
C SER A 312 11.38 4.27 -7.11
N HIS A 313 12.65 4.69 -7.16
CA HIS A 313 13.63 4.33 -6.13
C HIS A 313 13.32 4.94 -4.75
N MET A 314 12.37 5.87 -4.67
CA MET A 314 11.93 6.46 -3.41
C MET A 314 10.90 5.59 -2.67
N ASP A 315 10.28 4.60 -3.32
CA ASP A 315 9.16 3.83 -2.77
C ASP A 315 9.49 3.15 -1.44
N TYR A 316 10.59 2.37 -1.41
CA TYR A 316 11.02 1.64 -0.21
C TYR A 316 11.49 2.57 0.93
N LEU A 317 12.03 3.75 0.57
CA LEU A 317 12.39 4.78 1.56
C LEU A 317 11.14 5.43 2.15
N LEU A 318 10.16 5.74 1.29
CA LEU A 318 8.90 6.35 1.68
C LEU A 318 8.09 5.41 2.56
N LEU A 319 7.93 4.15 2.17
CA LEU A 319 7.18 3.16 2.95
C LEU A 319 7.83 2.92 4.32
N SER A 320 9.16 2.74 4.36
CA SER A 320 9.89 2.61 5.63
C SER A 320 9.70 3.84 6.53
N TYR A 321 9.76 5.05 5.97
CA TYR A 321 9.52 6.29 6.70
C TYR A 321 8.08 6.39 7.22
N VAL A 322 7.09 6.05 6.38
CA VAL A 322 5.68 6.04 6.77
C VAL A 322 5.43 5.04 7.88
N LEU A 323 5.88 3.79 7.76
CA LEU A 323 5.72 2.76 8.80
C LEU A 323 6.38 3.19 10.12
N TYR A 324 7.58 3.79 10.05
CA TYR A 324 8.22 4.37 11.23
C TYR A 324 7.38 5.50 11.83
N HIS A 325 6.77 6.37 11.04
CA HIS A 325 5.89 7.41 11.55
C HIS A 325 4.52 6.89 12.04
N GLN A 326 4.09 5.73 11.56
CA GLN A 326 2.90 5.00 12.05
C GLN A 326 3.17 4.19 13.33
N GLY A 327 4.38 4.29 13.90
CA GLY A 327 4.72 3.64 15.16
C GLY A 327 4.95 2.14 15.01
N LEU A 328 5.30 1.69 13.80
CA LEU A 328 5.65 0.33 13.45
C LEU A 328 7.16 0.20 13.21
N VAL A 329 7.67 -1.01 13.32
CA VAL A 329 9.05 -1.32 12.93
C VAL A 329 9.16 -1.38 11.39
N PRO A 330 10.17 -0.72 10.78
CA PRO A 330 10.43 -0.87 9.35
C PRO A 330 10.72 -2.33 8.96
N PRO A 331 10.28 -2.78 7.78
CA PRO A 331 10.40 -4.16 7.36
C PRO A 331 11.81 -4.52 6.90
N HIS A 332 12.06 -5.83 6.78
CA HIS A 332 13.16 -6.34 5.97
C HIS A 332 12.78 -6.26 4.50
N ILE A 333 13.60 -5.61 3.67
CA ILE A 333 13.23 -5.25 2.29
C ILE A 333 13.98 -6.13 1.31
N ALA A 334 13.26 -6.83 0.43
CA ALA A 334 13.86 -7.58 -0.67
C ALA A 334 14.37 -6.59 -1.74
N ALA A 335 15.68 -6.40 -1.81
CA ALA A 335 16.32 -5.46 -2.73
C ALA A 335 17.08 -6.19 -3.84
N GLY A 336 16.98 -5.72 -5.08
CA GLY A 336 17.81 -6.24 -6.17
C GLY A 336 19.30 -6.06 -5.87
N ILE A 337 20.13 -7.07 -6.15
CA ILE A 337 21.57 -7.05 -5.89
C ILE A 337 22.31 -5.87 -6.58
N ASN A 338 21.73 -5.29 -7.62
CA ASN A 338 22.23 -4.08 -8.28
C ASN A 338 22.25 -2.83 -7.38
N LEU A 339 21.56 -2.85 -6.24
CA LEU A 339 21.61 -1.79 -5.22
C LEU A 339 22.71 -2.02 -4.17
N ASN A 340 23.39 -3.17 -4.19
CA ASN A 340 24.47 -3.50 -3.27
C ASN A 340 25.83 -3.00 -3.78
N PHE A 341 26.03 -1.68 -3.83
CA PHE A 341 27.31 -1.07 -4.20
C PHE A 341 27.82 -0.18 -3.05
N TRP A 342 29.15 -0.03 -2.92
CA TRP A 342 29.71 0.86 -1.89
C TRP A 342 29.50 2.34 -2.26
N PRO A 343 29.05 3.22 -1.34
CA PRO A 343 28.76 2.97 0.08
C PRO A 343 27.29 2.61 0.41
N ALA A 344 26.38 2.60 -0.58
CA ALA A 344 24.93 2.44 -0.37
C ALA A 344 24.53 1.05 0.19
N GLY A 345 25.13 -0.02 -0.31
CA GLY A 345 24.84 -1.41 0.09
C GLY A 345 24.93 -1.64 1.60
N PRO A 346 26.06 -1.34 2.26
CA PRO A 346 26.18 -1.43 3.72
C PRO A 346 25.14 -0.60 4.49
N ILE A 347 24.77 0.58 3.99
CA ILE A 347 23.72 1.41 4.61
C ILE A 347 22.36 0.72 4.48
N PHE A 348 22.00 0.26 3.28
CA PHE A 348 20.74 -0.43 3.05
C PHE A 348 20.60 -1.72 3.87
N ARG A 349 21.67 -2.51 4.04
CA ARG A 349 21.64 -3.68 4.96
C ARG A 349 21.29 -3.27 6.39
N ARG A 350 21.82 -2.14 6.84
CA ARG A 350 21.51 -1.58 8.17
C ARG A 350 20.09 -1.06 8.29
N LEU A 351 19.46 -0.70 7.17
CA LEU A 351 18.07 -0.30 7.10
C LEU A 351 17.12 -1.48 6.82
N GLY A 352 17.61 -2.73 6.81
CA GLY A 352 16.80 -3.94 6.65
C GLY A 352 16.81 -4.55 5.26
N ALA A 353 17.55 -4.00 4.30
CA ALA A 353 17.63 -4.58 2.96
C ALA A 353 18.38 -5.92 2.97
N PHE A 354 17.76 -6.94 2.40
CA PHE A 354 18.39 -8.21 2.05
C PHE A 354 18.37 -8.36 0.53
N PHE A 355 19.45 -8.88 -0.05
CA PHE A 355 19.63 -8.80 -1.49
C PHE A 355 19.24 -10.08 -2.22
N ILE A 356 18.55 -9.89 -3.35
CA ILE A 356 18.08 -10.95 -4.23
C ILE A 356 18.70 -10.81 -5.63
N ARG A 357 19.15 -11.93 -6.19
CA ARG A 357 19.60 -12.02 -7.59
C ARG A 357 18.42 -11.95 -8.54
N ARG A 358 18.64 -11.42 -9.75
CA ARG A 358 17.58 -11.33 -10.79
C ARG A 358 17.09 -12.70 -11.28
N THR A 359 17.94 -13.72 -11.23
CA THR A 359 17.60 -15.09 -11.64
C THR A 359 18.25 -16.10 -10.70
N PHE A 360 17.51 -17.17 -10.42
CA PHE A 360 17.95 -18.29 -9.60
C PHE A 360 18.29 -19.50 -10.49
N LYS A 361 18.12 -19.37 -11.81
CA LYS A 361 18.23 -20.47 -12.77
C LYS A 361 19.61 -21.12 -12.68
N GLY A 362 19.62 -22.44 -12.51
CA GLY A 362 20.84 -23.24 -12.43
C GLY A 362 21.57 -23.21 -11.08
N ASN A 363 21.05 -22.52 -10.05
CA ASN A 363 21.67 -22.47 -8.72
C ASN A 363 20.69 -22.89 -7.62
N LYS A 364 20.60 -24.21 -7.40
CA LYS A 364 19.73 -24.81 -6.38
C LYS A 364 20.15 -24.43 -4.95
N LEU A 365 21.47 -24.35 -4.69
CA LEU A 365 22.00 -23.94 -3.39
C LEU A 365 21.53 -22.54 -3.02
N TYR A 366 21.68 -21.56 -3.92
CA TYR A 366 21.22 -20.19 -3.70
C TYR A 366 19.71 -20.11 -3.43
N ALA A 367 18.91 -20.80 -4.24
CA ALA A 367 17.46 -20.83 -4.05
C ALA A 367 17.06 -21.39 -2.68
N THR A 368 17.79 -22.40 -2.21
CA THR A 368 17.57 -23.01 -0.90
C THR A 368 17.99 -22.06 0.22
N VAL A 369 19.20 -21.50 0.18
CA VAL A 369 19.69 -20.53 1.17
C VAL A 369 18.75 -19.32 1.29
N PHE A 370 18.30 -18.76 0.15
CA PHE A 370 17.37 -17.63 0.14
C PHE A 370 16.02 -17.99 0.77
N ARG A 371 15.47 -19.17 0.43
CA ARG A 371 14.21 -19.66 1.00
C ARG A 371 14.33 -19.90 2.50
N GLU A 372 15.41 -20.52 2.97
CA GLU A 372 15.66 -20.72 4.41
C GLU A 372 15.78 -19.40 5.16
N TYR A 373 16.53 -18.43 4.60
CA TYR A 373 16.65 -17.11 5.17
C TYR A 373 15.29 -16.41 5.30
N LEU A 374 14.46 -16.44 4.25
CA LEU A 374 13.12 -15.87 4.29
C LEU A 374 12.22 -16.57 5.32
N GLY A 375 12.29 -17.90 5.41
CA GLY A 375 11.55 -18.67 6.42
C GLY A 375 11.98 -18.34 7.86
N GLU A 376 13.26 -18.12 8.09
CA GLU A 376 13.80 -17.72 9.39
C GLU A 376 13.35 -16.29 9.78
N LEU A 377 13.21 -15.37 8.81
CA LEU A 377 12.63 -14.05 9.07
C LEU A 377 11.19 -14.16 9.60
N PHE A 378 10.34 -14.95 8.94
CA PHE A 378 8.96 -15.17 9.38
C PHE A 378 8.87 -15.90 10.72
N THR A 379 9.74 -16.91 10.95
CA THR A 379 9.77 -17.67 12.21
C THR A 379 10.07 -16.78 13.41
N ARG A 380 10.96 -15.78 13.24
CA ARG A 380 11.30 -14.81 14.29
C ARG A 380 10.30 -13.67 14.43
N GLY A 381 9.47 -13.51 13.42
CA GLY A 381 8.41 -12.53 13.36
C GLY A 381 8.84 -11.15 12.89
N TYR A 382 9.72 -11.12 11.90
CA TYR A 382 10.05 -9.91 11.17
C TYR A 382 9.04 -9.66 10.06
N SER A 383 8.60 -8.41 9.94
CA SER A 383 7.88 -7.96 8.76
C SER A 383 8.82 -7.93 7.54
N VAL A 384 8.27 -8.21 6.37
CA VAL A 384 9.00 -8.27 5.10
C VAL A 384 8.33 -7.36 4.08
N GLU A 385 9.09 -6.74 3.20
CA GLU A 385 8.62 -5.97 2.05
C GLU A 385 9.20 -6.54 0.76
N TYR A 386 8.35 -6.75 -0.24
CA TYR A 386 8.81 -7.05 -1.60
C TYR A 386 7.84 -6.54 -2.68
N PHE A 387 8.40 -6.15 -3.82
CA PHE A 387 7.64 -5.72 -4.99
C PHE A 387 7.26 -6.92 -5.85
N VAL A 388 5.98 -7.31 -5.85
CA VAL A 388 5.48 -8.43 -6.68
C VAL A 388 5.65 -8.17 -8.17
N GLU A 389 5.66 -6.92 -8.62
CA GLU A 389 5.93 -6.55 -10.03
C GLU A 389 7.34 -6.96 -10.50
N GLY A 390 8.30 -7.18 -9.59
CA GLY A 390 9.68 -7.53 -9.91
C GLY A 390 10.52 -6.38 -10.51
N GLY A 391 9.93 -5.20 -10.72
CA GLY A 391 10.62 -4.00 -11.19
C GLY A 391 9.71 -2.78 -11.26
N ARG A 392 10.30 -1.59 -11.41
CA ARG A 392 9.58 -0.30 -11.54
C ARG A 392 8.74 -0.26 -12.81
N SER A 393 7.51 0.20 -12.76
CA SER A 393 6.74 0.49 -13.96
C SER A 393 7.31 1.69 -14.72
N ARG A 394 7.43 1.58 -16.06
CA ARG A 394 7.84 2.69 -16.94
C ARG A 394 6.66 3.48 -17.49
N THR A 395 5.46 2.91 -17.45
CA THR A 395 4.24 3.48 -18.03
C THR A 395 3.28 4.00 -16.97
N GLY A 396 3.54 3.80 -15.67
CA GLY A 396 2.61 4.13 -14.58
C GLY A 396 1.49 3.09 -14.40
N ARG A 397 1.41 2.06 -15.25
CA ARG A 397 0.51 0.91 -15.08
C ARG A 397 1.15 -0.15 -14.19
N LEU A 398 0.35 -0.95 -13.49
CA LEU A 398 0.89 -2.12 -12.80
C LEU A 398 1.45 -3.12 -13.82
N LEU A 399 2.53 -3.80 -13.45
CA LEU A 399 3.13 -4.88 -14.25
C LEU A 399 2.57 -6.24 -13.83
N ASP A 400 2.69 -7.24 -14.72
CA ASP A 400 2.38 -8.62 -14.36
C ASP A 400 3.23 -9.11 -13.19
N PRO A 401 2.61 -9.73 -12.17
CA PRO A 401 3.33 -10.13 -10.97
C PRO A 401 4.30 -11.28 -11.23
N LYS A 402 5.42 -11.26 -10.52
CA LYS A 402 6.42 -12.32 -10.43
C LYS A 402 6.18 -13.11 -9.14
N THR A 403 5.76 -14.36 -9.32
CA THR A 403 5.25 -15.20 -8.24
C THR A 403 6.30 -15.88 -7.37
N GLY A 404 7.59 -15.77 -7.71
CA GLY A 404 8.67 -16.50 -7.03
C GLY A 404 8.77 -16.23 -5.52
N THR A 405 8.84 -14.96 -5.11
CA THR A 405 8.93 -14.60 -3.68
C THR A 405 7.66 -14.97 -2.93
N LEU A 406 6.49 -14.79 -3.54
CA LEU A 406 5.21 -15.18 -2.96
C LEU A 406 5.11 -16.70 -2.75
N ALA A 407 5.59 -17.50 -3.71
CA ALA A 407 5.66 -18.95 -3.56
C ALA A 407 6.56 -19.37 -2.40
N MET A 408 7.68 -18.66 -2.19
CA MET A 408 8.57 -18.90 -1.04
C MET A 408 7.91 -18.50 0.28
N THR A 409 7.11 -17.43 0.31
CA THR A 409 6.31 -17.05 1.48
C THR A 409 5.32 -18.15 1.87
N LEU A 410 4.57 -18.70 0.90
CA LEU A 410 3.65 -19.82 1.17
C LEU A 410 4.41 -21.08 1.63
N GLN A 411 5.55 -21.40 0.99
CA GLN A 411 6.39 -22.52 1.42
C GLN A 411 6.95 -22.35 2.84
N ALA A 412 7.28 -21.12 3.25
CA ALA A 412 7.69 -20.84 4.62
C ALA A 412 6.55 -21.07 5.61
N MET A 413 5.31 -20.72 5.24
CA MET A 413 4.12 -21.00 6.05
C MET A 413 3.85 -22.51 6.20
N LEU A 414 4.10 -23.29 5.15
CA LEU A 414 3.98 -24.76 5.16
C LEU A 414 5.01 -25.47 6.05
N ARG A 415 5.84 -24.74 6.80
CA ARG A 415 6.74 -25.33 7.82
C ARG A 415 6.08 -25.46 9.20
N GLY A 416 4.84 -24.99 9.34
CA GLY A 416 4.09 -25.10 10.61
C GLY A 416 4.40 -23.98 11.61
N GLY A 417 4.71 -22.77 11.13
CA GLY A 417 4.86 -21.60 11.99
C GLY A 417 3.54 -21.24 12.70
N ASN A 418 3.62 -20.84 13.97
CA ASN A 418 2.44 -20.56 14.80
C ASN A 418 1.79 -19.18 14.53
N ARG A 419 2.44 -18.31 13.77
CA ARG A 419 1.96 -16.95 13.52
C ARG A 419 1.36 -16.83 12.12
N PRO A 420 0.14 -16.30 11.97
CA PRO A 420 -0.48 -16.14 10.66
C PRO A 420 0.26 -15.08 9.83
N ILE A 421 0.53 -15.40 8.58
CA ILE A 421 1.08 -14.44 7.61
C ILE A 421 -0.07 -13.70 6.93
N THR A 422 0.02 -12.38 6.86
CA THR A 422 -0.92 -11.51 6.14
C THR A 422 -0.18 -10.66 5.12
N LEU A 423 -0.65 -10.68 3.88
CA LEU A 423 -0.14 -9.81 2.82
C LEU A 423 -0.89 -8.48 2.85
N VAL A 424 -0.17 -7.36 2.83
CA VAL A 424 -0.76 -6.00 2.83
C VAL A 424 -0.42 -5.33 1.50
N PRO A 425 -1.40 -5.23 0.57
CA PRO A 425 -1.21 -4.53 -0.70
C PRO A 425 -1.11 -3.01 -0.46
N ILE A 426 -0.19 -2.33 -1.15
CA ILE A 426 0.05 -0.89 -0.95
C ILE A 426 0.14 -0.18 -2.30
N TYR A 427 -0.64 0.89 -2.44
CA TYR A 427 -0.44 1.86 -3.51
C TYR A 427 0.52 2.96 -3.05
N ILE A 428 1.50 3.29 -3.90
CA ILE A 428 2.41 4.42 -3.74
C ILE A 428 2.31 5.28 -4.99
N GLY A 429 2.00 6.56 -4.81
CA GLY A 429 1.85 7.53 -5.91
C GLY A 429 2.51 8.87 -5.60
N TYR A 430 2.95 9.57 -6.65
CA TYR A 430 3.57 10.89 -6.55
C TYR A 430 3.02 11.82 -7.63
N GLU A 431 2.88 13.10 -7.32
CA GLU A 431 2.58 14.13 -8.31
C GLU A 431 3.78 14.45 -9.22
N HIS A 432 4.99 14.16 -8.75
CA HIS A 432 6.19 14.19 -9.57
C HIS A 432 7.13 13.01 -9.28
N VAL A 433 7.38 12.20 -10.30
CA VAL A 433 8.38 11.12 -10.31
C VAL A 433 9.57 11.57 -11.16
N MET A 434 10.76 11.61 -10.56
CA MET A 434 11.97 12.14 -11.20
C MET A 434 12.44 11.28 -12.37
N GLU A 435 12.28 9.96 -12.24
CA GLU A 435 12.77 8.99 -13.21
C GLU A 435 11.91 8.90 -14.49
N VAL A 436 10.78 9.61 -14.55
CA VAL A 436 9.89 9.57 -15.72
C VAL A 436 10.59 10.01 -17.00
N GLY A 437 11.50 11.00 -16.90
CA GLY A 437 12.33 11.46 -18.01
C GLY A 437 13.13 10.34 -18.69
N THR A 438 13.66 9.41 -17.90
CA THR A 438 14.47 8.30 -18.40
C THR A 438 13.63 7.10 -18.80
N TYR A 439 12.50 6.89 -18.14
CA TYR A 439 11.51 5.90 -18.56
C TYR A 439 11.01 6.15 -19.99
N ALA A 440 10.73 7.41 -20.37
CA ALA A 440 10.32 7.71 -21.74
C ALA A 440 11.43 7.48 -22.77
N LYS A 441 12.71 7.69 -22.41
CA LYS A 441 13.83 7.36 -23.30
C LYS A 441 13.93 5.85 -23.51
N GLU A 442 13.83 5.06 -22.44
CA GLU A 442 13.82 3.58 -22.51
C GLU A 442 12.69 3.08 -23.42
N LEU A 443 11.48 3.63 -23.28
CA LEU A 443 10.31 3.25 -24.07
C LEU A 443 10.41 3.63 -25.56
N ARG A 444 11.20 4.66 -25.90
CA ARG A 444 11.52 5.03 -27.30
C ARG A 444 12.63 4.18 -27.90
N GLY A 445 13.06 3.11 -27.24
CA GLY A 445 14.06 2.16 -27.73
C GLY A 445 15.51 2.48 -27.31
N ALA A 446 15.73 3.48 -26.45
CA ALA A 446 17.05 3.66 -25.86
C ALA A 446 17.39 2.44 -24.98
N ALA A 447 18.65 2.00 -25.04
CA ALA A 447 19.12 0.95 -24.15
C ALA A 447 18.88 1.39 -22.70
N LYS A 448 18.45 0.44 -21.86
CA LYS A 448 18.24 0.68 -20.44
C LYS A 448 19.52 1.25 -19.83
N GLU A 449 19.51 2.54 -19.52
CA GLU A 449 20.63 3.16 -18.84
C GLU A 449 20.70 2.60 -17.42
N LYS A 450 21.91 2.32 -16.94
CA LYS A 450 22.15 2.00 -15.53
C LYS A 450 22.01 3.28 -14.71
N GLU A 451 20.85 3.90 -14.73
CA GLU A 451 20.56 4.98 -13.80
C GLU A 451 20.52 4.40 -12.39
N GLY A 452 21.60 4.64 -11.66
CA GLY A 452 21.78 4.16 -10.30
C GLY A 452 21.14 5.11 -9.30
N PHE A 453 20.77 4.57 -8.13
CA PHE A 453 20.32 5.32 -6.97
C PHE A 453 21.18 6.58 -6.68
N MET A 454 22.49 6.54 -6.93
CA MET A 454 23.39 7.70 -6.76
C MET A 454 23.08 8.86 -7.69
N GLN A 455 22.66 8.61 -8.93
CA GLN A 455 22.30 9.67 -9.88
C GLN A 455 21.01 10.34 -9.44
N MET A 456 20.01 9.55 -9.01
CA MET A 456 18.78 10.06 -8.40
C MET A 456 19.10 10.97 -7.20
N VAL A 457 19.94 10.51 -6.25
CA VAL A 457 20.33 11.31 -5.07
C VAL A 457 21.05 12.62 -5.43
N ARG A 458 21.86 12.64 -6.50
CA ARG A 458 22.47 13.88 -6.99
C ARG A 458 21.44 14.85 -7.56
N GLY A 459 20.43 14.33 -8.28
CA GLY A 459 19.31 15.11 -8.80
C GLY A 459 18.48 15.78 -7.70
N LEU A 460 18.27 15.07 -6.57
CA LEU A 460 17.50 15.57 -5.42
C LEU A 460 18.00 16.90 -4.84
N ARG A 461 19.30 17.22 -4.98
CA ARG A 461 19.86 18.47 -4.44
C ARG A 461 19.36 19.72 -5.18
N LYS A 462 18.91 19.58 -6.43
CA LYS A 462 18.48 20.71 -7.28
C LYS A 462 16.96 20.89 -7.30
N LEU A 463 16.21 19.93 -6.77
CA LEU A 463 14.76 19.90 -6.84
C LEU A 463 14.13 20.38 -5.53
N ARG A 464 12.99 21.04 -5.67
CA ARG A 464 12.06 21.43 -4.61
C ARG A 464 10.65 21.35 -5.20
N ASN A 465 9.65 21.18 -4.35
CA ASN A 465 8.24 21.26 -4.74
C ASN A 465 7.80 20.22 -5.76
N LEU A 466 8.01 18.94 -5.45
CA LEU A 466 7.58 17.76 -6.20
C LEU A 466 6.09 17.42 -6.00
N GLY A 467 5.30 18.36 -5.45
CA GLY A 467 3.89 18.16 -5.11
C GLY A 467 3.70 17.26 -3.90
N GLN A 468 2.67 16.43 -3.93
CA GLN A 468 2.28 15.52 -2.85
C GLN A 468 2.67 14.06 -3.14
N GLY A 469 2.95 13.31 -2.07
CA GLY A 469 3.11 11.85 -2.08
C GLY A 469 1.91 11.17 -1.43
N TYR A 470 1.58 9.96 -1.89
CA TYR A 470 0.45 9.18 -1.41
C TYR A 470 0.87 7.76 -1.08
N VAL A 471 0.51 7.27 0.10
CA VAL A 471 0.68 5.88 0.53
C VAL A 471 -0.65 5.37 1.06
N ASN A 472 -1.30 4.49 0.31
CA ASN A 472 -2.57 3.89 0.69
C ASN A 472 -2.39 2.40 0.97
N PHE A 473 -2.71 1.99 2.19
CA PHE A 473 -2.77 0.57 2.56
C PHE A 473 -4.11 -0.01 2.11
N GLY A 474 -4.06 -0.94 1.15
CA GLY A 474 -5.23 -1.65 0.63
C GLY A 474 -5.72 -2.74 1.58
N GLU A 475 -6.78 -3.45 1.17
CA GLU A 475 -7.39 -4.47 2.00
C GLU A 475 -6.44 -5.66 2.24
N PRO A 476 -6.08 -5.98 3.50
CA PRO A 476 -5.16 -7.06 3.79
C PRO A 476 -5.70 -8.44 3.37
N LEU A 477 -4.78 -9.34 3.02
CA LEU A 477 -5.07 -10.72 2.64
C LEU A 477 -4.42 -11.71 3.62
N PRO A 478 -5.14 -12.17 4.66
CA PRO A 478 -4.64 -13.20 5.57
C PRO A 478 -4.52 -14.55 4.85
N LEU A 479 -3.30 -15.08 4.73
CA LEU A 479 -3.04 -16.28 3.93
C LEU A 479 -3.74 -17.52 4.47
N VAL A 480 -3.79 -17.69 5.80
CA VAL A 480 -4.48 -18.81 6.45
C VAL A 480 -5.97 -18.82 6.10
N ASN A 481 -6.62 -17.65 6.13
CA ASN A 481 -8.05 -17.54 5.81
C ASN A 481 -8.29 -17.82 4.32
N TYR A 482 -7.38 -17.35 3.45
CA TYR A 482 -7.46 -17.61 2.02
C TYR A 482 -7.32 -19.10 1.71
N LEU A 483 -6.30 -19.76 2.27
CA LEU A 483 -6.06 -21.19 2.06
C LEU A 483 -7.19 -22.05 2.64
N ASN A 484 -7.70 -21.74 3.84
CA ASN A 484 -8.84 -22.48 4.41
C ASN A 484 -10.07 -22.48 3.48
N LYS A 485 -10.26 -21.41 2.70
CA LYS A 485 -11.39 -21.28 1.77
C LYS A 485 -11.13 -21.94 0.40
N ARG A 486 -9.90 -21.81 -0.13
CA ARG A 486 -9.57 -22.23 -1.51
C ARG A 486 -8.90 -23.60 -1.60
N VAL A 487 -8.20 -24.01 -0.55
CA VAL A 487 -7.47 -25.28 -0.46
C VAL A 487 -7.66 -25.85 0.95
N PRO A 488 -8.85 -26.38 1.33
CA PRO A 488 -9.15 -26.79 2.71
C PRO A 488 -8.11 -27.73 3.33
N GLU A 489 -7.58 -28.66 2.52
CA GLU A 489 -6.58 -29.66 2.90
C GLU A 489 -5.12 -29.15 2.89
N TRP A 490 -4.90 -27.83 2.79
CA TRP A 490 -3.54 -27.28 2.70
C TRP A 490 -2.66 -27.64 3.90
N ARG A 491 -3.27 -27.94 5.06
CA ARG A 491 -2.56 -28.31 6.29
C ARG A 491 -1.87 -29.66 6.17
N ASP A 492 -2.34 -30.56 5.32
CA ASP A 492 -1.72 -31.87 5.09
C ASP A 492 -0.37 -31.76 4.39
N ALA A 493 -0.14 -30.63 3.71
CA ALA A 493 1.13 -30.30 3.08
C ALA A 493 2.13 -29.62 4.03
N ILE A 494 1.81 -29.49 5.33
CA ILE A 494 2.74 -28.93 6.32
C ILE A 494 3.84 -29.96 6.59
N ASP A 495 5.08 -29.59 6.25
CA ASP A 495 6.27 -30.40 6.48
C ASP A 495 7.37 -29.51 7.09
N PRO A 496 7.79 -29.76 8.34
CA PRO A 496 8.82 -28.97 9.02
C PRO A 496 10.22 -29.10 8.41
N ILE A 497 10.49 -30.14 7.62
CA ILE A 497 11.84 -30.53 7.16
C ILE A 497 12.02 -30.19 5.69
N GLU A 498 11.09 -30.60 4.82
CA GLU A 498 11.14 -30.30 3.39
C GLU A 498 9.81 -29.70 2.93
N PRO A 499 9.77 -28.40 2.55
CA PRO A 499 8.55 -27.85 1.97
C PRO A 499 8.27 -28.57 0.66
N GLN A 500 7.28 -29.46 0.67
CA GLN A 500 6.79 -30.08 -0.54
C GLN A 500 6.26 -28.98 -1.47
N ARG A 501 6.32 -29.22 -2.77
CA ARG A 501 5.64 -28.39 -3.77
C ARG A 501 4.35 -29.10 -4.17
N PRO A 502 3.28 -28.97 -3.39
CA PRO A 502 2.03 -29.61 -3.75
C PRO A 502 1.51 -29.03 -5.07
N SER A 503 0.76 -29.82 -5.82
CA SER A 503 0.23 -29.45 -7.14
C SER A 503 -0.62 -28.17 -7.09
N TRP A 504 -1.32 -27.93 -5.98
CA TRP A 504 -2.15 -26.74 -5.76
C TRP A 504 -1.33 -25.46 -5.55
N LEU A 505 -0.04 -25.53 -5.20
CA LEU A 505 0.76 -24.35 -4.81
C LEU A 505 0.84 -23.33 -5.94
N THR A 506 1.22 -23.76 -7.15
CA THR A 506 1.44 -22.84 -8.27
C THR A 506 0.17 -22.11 -8.70
N PRO A 507 -0.98 -22.78 -8.94
CA PRO A 507 -2.25 -22.11 -9.23
C PRO A 507 -2.64 -21.12 -8.13
N THR A 508 -2.60 -21.56 -6.87
CA THR A 508 -2.97 -20.73 -5.71
C THR A 508 -2.10 -19.48 -5.59
N VAL A 509 -0.79 -19.61 -5.85
CA VAL A 509 0.13 -18.46 -5.84
C VAL A 509 -0.22 -17.48 -6.96
N ASN A 510 -0.57 -17.96 -8.16
CA ASN A 510 -0.98 -17.09 -9.26
C ASN A 510 -2.28 -16.34 -8.91
N ASP A 511 -3.26 -17.02 -8.32
CA ASP A 511 -4.53 -16.42 -7.92
C ASP A 511 -4.33 -15.35 -6.83
N ILE A 512 -3.49 -15.63 -5.83
CA ILE A 512 -3.13 -14.67 -4.79
C ILE A 512 -2.40 -13.47 -5.44
N ALA A 513 -1.48 -13.71 -6.35
CA ALA A 513 -0.74 -12.64 -7.03
C ALA A 513 -1.69 -11.72 -7.81
N ALA A 514 -2.61 -12.28 -8.60
CA ALA A 514 -3.63 -11.52 -9.32
C ALA A 514 -4.52 -10.72 -8.36
N SER A 515 -4.96 -11.33 -7.25
CA SER A 515 -5.76 -10.64 -6.22
C SER A 515 -5.01 -9.48 -5.56
N LEU A 516 -3.70 -9.60 -5.34
CA LEU A 516 -2.88 -8.52 -4.81
C LEU A 516 -2.81 -7.33 -5.77
N MET A 517 -2.66 -7.57 -7.07
CA MET A 517 -2.62 -6.49 -8.06
C MET A 517 -3.95 -5.71 -8.08
N VAL A 518 -5.07 -6.41 -8.01
CA VAL A 518 -6.41 -5.79 -7.88
C VAL A 518 -6.49 -4.94 -6.61
N ARG A 519 -6.09 -5.48 -5.45
CA ARG A 519 -6.16 -4.76 -4.17
C ARG A 519 -5.21 -3.56 -4.08
N ILE A 520 -4.09 -3.59 -4.80
CA ILE A 520 -3.21 -2.42 -4.97
C ILE A 520 -3.97 -1.33 -5.74
N ASN A 521 -4.63 -1.68 -6.84
CA ASN A 521 -5.41 -0.71 -7.62
C ASN A 521 -6.66 -0.20 -6.88
N GLU A 522 -7.31 -1.03 -6.05
CA GLU A 522 -8.38 -0.63 -5.12
C GLU A 522 -7.92 0.44 -4.11
N ALA A 523 -6.62 0.53 -3.84
CA ALA A 523 -6.02 1.54 -2.98
C ALA A 523 -5.48 2.75 -3.76
N GLY A 524 -5.77 2.88 -5.07
CA GLY A 524 -5.29 3.98 -5.91
C GLY A 524 -5.64 5.36 -5.37
N ALA A 525 -4.77 6.34 -5.60
CA ALA A 525 -5.00 7.73 -5.23
C ALA A 525 -4.99 8.63 -6.47
N ALA A 526 -6.08 9.35 -6.69
CA ALA A 526 -6.14 10.44 -7.65
C ALA A 526 -5.57 11.73 -7.02
N ASN A 527 -4.93 12.55 -7.85
CA ASN A 527 -4.43 13.86 -7.47
C ASN A 527 -4.56 14.85 -8.64
N ALA A 528 -4.22 16.11 -8.38
CA ALA A 528 -4.39 17.19 -9.36
C ALA A 528 -3.65 16.92 -10.66
N MET A 529 -2.41 16.44 -10.57
CA MET A 529 -1.59 16.11 -11.73
C MET A 529 -2.23 14.98 -12.56
N ASN A 530 -2.68 13.90 -11.94
CA ASN A 530 -3.32 12.79 -12.66
C ASN A 530 -4.58 13.26 -13.41
N LEU A 531 -5.42 14.05 -12.75
CA LEU A 531 -6.69 14.52 -13.31
C LEU A 531 -6.50 15.52 -14.46
N CYS A 532 -5.64 16.54 -14.27
CA CYS A 532 -5.35 17.55 -15.30
C CYS A 532 -4.73 16.92 -16.55
N VAL A 533 -3.75 16.03 -16.35
CA VAL A 533 -3.11 15.31 -17.45
C VAL A 533 -4.10 14.40 -18.18
N THR A 534 -4.99 13.72 -17.46
CA THR A 534 -6.03 12.88 -18.07
C THR A 534 -6.97 13.69 -18.96
N ALA A 535 -7.43 14.86 -18.49
CA ALA A 535 -8.26 15.77 -19.28
C ALA A 535 -7.54 16.33 -20.52
N LEU A 536 -6.30 16.81 -20.35
CA LEU A 536 -5.55 17.41 -21.45
C LEU A 536 -5.14 16.38 -22.50
N LEU A 537 -4.71 15.18 -22.11
CA LEU A 537 -4.38 14.10 -23.07
C LEU A 537 -5.61 13.57 -23.81
N ALA A 538 -6.81 13.69 -23.23
CA ALA A 538 -8.06 13.38 -23.92
C ALA A 538 -8.36 14.36 -25.07
N SER A 539 -7.96 15.64 -24.94
CA SER A 539 -8.11 16.66 -25.97
C SER A 539 -7.16 16.43 -27.16
N ARG A 540 -7.69 16.50 -28.38
CA ARG A 540 -6.93 16.28 -29.63
C ARG A 540 -5.71 17.20 -29.76
N GLN A 541 -5.81 18.45 -29.32
CA GLN A 541 -4.72 19.42 -29.37
C GLN A 541 -3.89 19.46 -28.09
N ARG A 542 -4.25 18.68 -27.06
CA ARG A 542 -3.67 18.75 -25.71
C ARG A 542 -3.81 20.12 -25.05
N SER A 543 -4.86 20.84 -25.43
CA SER A 543 -5.22 22.12 -24.87
C SER A 543 -6.72 22.21 -24.63
N LEU A 544 -7.10 22.97 -23.61
CA LEU A 544 -8.48 23.26 -23.20
C LEU A 544 -8.53 24.68 -22.64
N THR A 545 -9.67 25.37 -22.75
CA THR A 545 -9.85 26.60 -21.98
C THR A 545 -9.87 26.26 -20.49
N ARG A 546 -9.53 27.24 -19.65
CA ARG A 546 -9.56 27.07 -18.20
C ARG A 546 -10.93 26.58 -17.72
N GLU A 547 -12.03 27.13 -18.23
CA GLU A 547 -13.39 26.71 -17.87
C GLU A 547 -13.66 25.25 -18.27
N GLN A 548 -13.26 24.84 -19.47
CA GLN A 548 -13.44 23.47 -19.94
C GLN A 548 -12.64 22.47 -19.12
N LEU A 549 -11.43 22.84 -18.71
CA LEU A 549 -10.61 21.99 -17.86
C LEU A 549 -11.22 21.87 -16.46
N ILE A 550 -11.66 22.97 -15.85
CA ILE A 550 -12.37 22.96 -14.57
C ILE A 550 -13.62 22.07 -14.66
N GLU A 551 -14.41 22.24 -15.72
CA GLU A 551 -15.62 21.45 -15.95
C GLU A 551 -15.31 19.94 -16.05
N GLN A 552 -14.23 19.58 -16.75
CA GLN A 552 -13.79 18.20 -16.87
C GLN A 552 -13.26 17.62 -15.55
N LEU A 553 -12.50 18.42 -14.80
CA LEU A 553 -12.00 18.03 -13.48
C LEU A 553 -13.15 17.78 -12.51
N GLU A 554 -14.17 18.64 -12.52
CA GLU A 554 -15.37 18.49 -11.72
C GLU A 554 -16.15 17.22 -12.10
N CYS A 555 -16.24 16.91 -13.40
CA CYS A 555 -16.82 15.64 -13.86
C CYS A 555 -16.09 14.43 -13.27
N TYR A 556 -14.76 14.41 -13.36
CA TYR A 556 -13.95 13.31 -12.82
C TYR A 556 -14.02 13.20 -11.30
N THR A 557 -13.93 14.31 -10.56
CA THR A 557 -13.98 14.27 -9.09
C THR A 557 -15.37 13.85 -8.60
N GLN A 558 -16.46 14.32 -9.22
CA GLN A 558 -17.81 13.90 -8.88
C GLN A 558 -18.03 12.41 -9.17
N LEU A 559 -17.58 11.89 -10.32
CA LEU A 559 -17.60 10.44 -10.61
C LEU A 559 -16.88 9.64 -9.51
N LEU A 560 -15.65 10.05 -9.17
CA LEU A 560 -14.82 9.33 -8.20
C LEU A 560 -15.33 9.47 -6.75
N ARG A 561 -16.09 10.51 -6.41
CA ARG A 561 -16.68 10.71 -5.07
C ARG A 561 -18.04 10.02 -4.92
N ASN A 562 -18.91 10.13 -5.94
CA ASN A 562 -20.29 9.65 -5.87
C ASN A 562 -20.40 8.16 -6.23
N VAL A 563 -19.54 7.66 -7.14
CA VAL A 563 -19.44 6.24 -7.48
C VAL A 563 -17.98 5.81 -7.30
N PRO A 564 -17.50 5.73 -6.04
CA PRO A 564 -16.09 5.52 -5.76
C PRO A 564 -15.60 4.17 -6.28
N TYR A 565 -14.44 4.18 -6.94
CA TYR A 565 -13.79 2.95 -7.45
C TYR A 565 -13.63 1.91 -6.34
N SER A 566 -13.27 2.32 -5.13
CA SER A 566 -13.14 1.46 -3.96
C SER A 566 -13.18 2.30 -2.68
N PRO A 567 -13.66 1.75 -1.54
CA PRO A 567 -13.62 2.43 -0.25
C PRO A 567 -12.19 2.74 0.24
N ASN A 568 -11.18 2.05 -0.31
CA ASN A 568 -9.76 2.29 0.03
C ASN A 568 -9.07 3.27 -0.95
N ALA A 569 -9.77 3.74 -1.98
CA ALA A 569 -9.22 4.72 -2.92
C ALA A 569 -9.22 6.12 -2.32
N THR A 570 -8.27 6.96 -2.72
CA THR A 570 -8.22 8.36 -2.30
C THR A 570 -8.59 9.27 -3.46
N VAL A 571 -9.50 10.20 -3.20
CA VAL A 571 -9.89 11.29 -4.10
C VAL A 571 -9.58 12.61 -3.39
N PRO A 572 -9.04 13.63 -4.07
CA PRO A 572 -8.78 14.91 -3.42
C PRO A 572 -10.07 15.57 -2.93
N ASP A 573 -10.02 16.30 -1.81
CA ASP A 573 -11.16 17.06 -1.26
C ASP A 573 -11.23 18.52 -1.77
N LEU A 574 -10.25 18.93 -2.59
CA LEU A 574 -10.19 20.27 -3.17
C LEU A 574 -11.26 20.49 -4.26
N SER A 575 -11.60 21.76 -4.54
CA SER A 575 -12.42 22.13 -5.71
C SER A 575 -11.63 21.94 -7.01
N ALA A 576 -12.33 21.81 -8.14
CA ALA A 576 -11.70 21.68 -9.45
C ALA A 576 -10.74 22.84 -9.78
N GLU A 577 -11.10 24.08 -9.41
CA GLU A 577 -10.26 25.26 -9.58
C GLU A 577 -8.98 25.16 -8.74
N ALA A 578 -9.10 24.79 -7.47
CA ALA A 578 -7.95 24.63 -6.58
C ALA A 578 -7.02 23.50 -7.04
N LEU A 579 -7.57 22.41 -7.59
CA LEU A 579 -6.79 21.35 -8.21
C LEU A 579 -6.02 21.87 -9.43
N LEU A 580 -6.68 22.61 -10.31
CA LEU A 580 -6.02 23.20 -11.47
C LEU A 580 -4.91 24.17 -11.06
N ASP A 581 -5.16 25.06 -10.10
CA ASP A 581 -4.16 26.03 -9.65
C ASP A 581 -2.95 25.37 -9.00
N HIS A 582 -3.17 24.31 -8.21
CA HIS A 582 -2.09 23.49 -7.67
C HIS A 582 -1.27 22.83 -8.80
N ALA A 583 -1.94 22.24 -9.80
CA ALA A 583 -1.29 21.61 -10.95
C ALA A 583 -0.50 22.62 -11.80
N MET A 584 -1.02 23.84 -12.00
CA MET A 584 -0.30 24.93 -12.67
C MET A 584 0.97 25.33 -11.90
N GLY A 585 0.91 25.37 -10.57
CA GLY A 585 2.06 25.64 -9.70
C GLY A 585 3.20 24.62 -9.79
N MET A 586 2.96 23.45 -10.40
CA MET A 586 3.97 22.42 -10.65
C MET A 586 4.81 22.69 -11.91
N ASN A 587 4.49 23.74 -12.69
CA ASN A 587 5.20 24.15 -13.91
C ASN A 587 5.34 23.01 -14.94
N LYS A 588 4.27 22.24 -15.13
CA LYS A 588 4.17 21.17 -16.15
C LYS A 588 3.26 21.52 -17.32
N PHE A 589 2.49 22.59 -17.18
CA PHE A 589 1.54 23.09 -18.16
C PHE A 589 1.89 24.52 -18.51
N GLU A 590 1.55 24.91 -19.72
CA GLU A 590 1.64 26.28 -20.21
C GLU A 590 0.26 26.93 -20.18
N SER A 591 0.22 28.25 -20.02
CA SER A 591 -1.00 29.04 -20.11
C SER A 591 -0.77 30.15 -21.13
N GLU A 592 -1.62 30.19 -22.15
CA GLU A 592 -1.68 31.28 -23.12
C GLU A 592 -2.95 32.08 -22.87
N LYS A 593 -2.84 33.41 -22.85
CA LYS A 593 -3.99 34.30 -22.73
C LYS A 593 -4.33 34.88 -24.09
N ASP A 594 -5.57 34.70 -24.51
CA ASP A 594 -6.12 35.41 -25.67
C ASP A 594 -7.15 36.46 -25.24
N SER A 595 -7.82 37.11 -26.19
CA SER A 595 -8.83 38.13 -25.91
C SER A 595 -10.14 37.57 -25.32
N ILE A 596 -10.31 36.25 -25.27
CA ILE A 596 -11.51 35.54 -24.84
C ILE A 596 -11.29 34.88 -23.47
N GLY A 597 -10.13 34.30 -23.22
CA GLY A 597 -9.79 33.65 -21.95
C GLY A 597 -8.42 32.99 -21.88
N ASP A 598 -8.20 32.23 -20.82
CA ASP A 598 -6.96 31.49 -20.59
C ASP A 598 -7.06 30.09 -21.21
N ILE A 599 -6.09 29.72 -22.05
CA ILE A 599 -5.95 28.38 -22.64
C ILE A 599 -4.82 27.65 -21.93
N ILE A 600 -5.12 26.49 -21.37
CA ILE A 600 -4.15 25.62 -20.70
C ILE A 600 -3.65 24.57 -21.70
N ILE A 601 -2.33 24.44 -21.82
CA ILE A 601 -1.67 23.63 -22.84
C ILE A 601 -0.74 22.63 -22.15
N LEU A 602 -0.80 21.37 -22.57
CA LEU A 602 0.22 20.36 -22.25
C LEU A 602 1.26 20.29 -23.38
N PRO A 603 2.53 20.69 -23.12
CA PRO A 603 3.55 20.78 -24.16
C PRO A 603 3.81 19.44 -24.86
N ARG A 604 4.10 19.51 -26.17
CA ARG A 604 4.24 18.31 -27.01
C ARG A 604 5.38 17.41 -26.54
N GLU A 605 6.52 17.98 -26.16
CA GLU A 605 7.66 17.20 -25.63
C GLU A 605 7.33 16.45 -24.33
N GLN A 606 6.40 16.96 -23.53
CA GLN A 606 6.01 16.40 -22.24
C GLN A 606 4.85 15.42 -22.35
N ALA A 607 4.04 15.46 -23.41
CA ALA A 607 2.83 14.64 -23.55
C ALA A 607 3.09 13.14 -23.34
N VAL A 608 4.15 12.59 -23.95
CA VAL A 608 4.55 11.17 -23.78
C VAL A 608 4.96 10.87 -22.34
N LEU A 609 5.66 11.79 -21.68
CA LEU A 609 6.04 11.63 -20.27
C LEU A 609 4.81 11.68 -19.36
N MET A 610 3.83 12.51 -19.73
CA MET A 610 2.64 12.71 -18.93
C MET A 610 1.66 11.54 -18.99
N THR A 611 1.71 10.67 -20.02
CA THR A 611 0.88 9.44 -20.02
C THR A 611 1.11 8.58 -18.78
N TYR A 612 2.32 8.62 -18.21
CA TYR A 612 2.64 8.00 -16.92
C TYR A 612 1.66 8.41 -15.80
N TYR A 613 1.37 9.70 -15.68
CA TYR A 613 0.49 10.21 -14.63
C TYR A 613 -0.98 9.92 -14.92
N ARG A 614 -1.43 9.95 -16.18
CA ARG A 614 -2.77 9.46 -16.56
C ARG A 614 -2.96 8.01 -16.12
N ASN A 615 -1.97 7.18 -16.39
CA ASN A 615 -2.05 5.73 -16.19
C ASN A 615 -2.14 5.31 -14.72
N ASN A 616 -1.74 6.16 -13.78
CA ASN A 616 -1.91 5.91 -12.35
C ASN A 616 -3.37 5.89 -11.89
N ILE A 617 -4.29 6.51 -12.65
CA ILE A 617 -5.73 6.55 -12.33
C ILE A 617 -6.61 5.99 -13.46
N HIS A 618 -6.01 5.47 -14.54
CA HIS A 618 -6.77 5.04 -15.70
C HIS A 618 -7.77 3.92 -15.35
N HIS A 619 -7.38 2.98 -14.50
CA HIS A 619 -8.27 1.90 -14.01
C HIS A 619 -9.48 2.44 -13.21
N MET A 620 -9.37 3.63 -12.61
CA MET A 620 -10.46 4.24 -11.84
C MET A 620 -11.51 4.90 -12.73
N LEU A 621 -11.15 5.31 -13.95
CA LEU A 621 -12.02 6.04 -14.88
C LEU A 621 -12.40 5.23 -16.13
N VAL A 622 -11.81 4.07 -16.37
CA VAL A 622 -12.01 3.31 -17.62
C VAL A 622 -13.46 2.86 -17.83
N MET A 623 -14.19 2.51 -16.78
CA MET A 623 -15.59 2.07 -16.88
C MET A 623 -16.53 3.22 -17.29
N PRO A 624 -16.54 4.39 -16.62
CA PRO A 624 -17.33 5.53 -17.10
C PRO A 624 -16.87 6.02 -18.49
N SER A 625 -15.56 5.95 -18.79
CA SER A 625 -15.05 6.20 -20.16
C SER A 625 -15.63 5.24 -21.20
N LEU A 626 -15.78 3.96 -20.87
CA LEU A 626 -16.36 2.96 -21.76
C LEU A 626 -17.84 3.22 -22.02
N ILE A 627 -18.61 3.52 -20.98
CA ILE A 627 -20.03 3.91 -21.13
C ILE A 627 -20.13 5.14 -22.04
N ALA A 628 -19.33 6.17 -21.78
CA ALA A 628 -19.32 7.39 -22.59
C ALA A 628 -18.96 7.13 -24.06
N ALA A 629 -18.02 6.21 -24.32
CA ALA A 629 -17.62 5.83 -25.67
C ALA A 629 -18.72 5.09 -26.43
N ILE A 630 -19.42 4.16 -25.75
CA ILE A 630 -20.54 3.42 -26.35
C ILE A 630 -21.71 4.37 -26.63
N VAL A 631 -22.15 5.15 -25.63
CA VAL A 631 -23.31 6.04 -25.77
C VAL A 631 -23.12 7.07 -26.89
N GLN A 632 -21.90 7.53 -27.17
CA GLN A 632 -21.64 8.46 -28.28
C GLN A 632 -21.89 7.88 -29.67
N GLN A 633 -21.82 6.57 -29.84
CA GLN A 633 -22.03 5.92 -31.14
C GLN A 633 -23.51 5.59 -31.41
N HIS A 634 -24.37 5.75 -30.41
CA HIS A 634 -25.79 5.42 -30.51
C HIS A 634 -26.65 6.67 -30.35
N GLN A 635 -27.67 6.82 -31.21
CA GLN A 635 -28.70 7.84 -30.99
C GLN A 635 -29.53 7.52 -29.74
N THR A 636 -29.74 6.24 -29.49
CA THR A 636 -30.51 5.69 -28.38
C THR A 636 -29.96 4.29 -28.08
N LEU A 637 -29.72 4.00 -26.81
CA LEU A 637 -29.09 2.76 -26.36
C LEU A 637 -29.87 2.20 -25.18
N SER A 638 -30.31 0.94 -25.24
CA SER A 638 -30.94 0.31 -24.07
C SER A 638 -29.91 -0.12 -23.02
N GLU A 639 -30.30 -0.18 -21.75
CA GLU A 639 -29.44 -0.71 -20.67
C GLU A 639 -28.95 -2.14 -20.96
N ALA A 640 -29.80 -2.97 -21.57
CA ALA A 640 -29.45 -4.34 -21.94
C ALA A 640 -28.34 -4.39 -23.02
N GLU A 641 -28.41 -3.50 -24.01
CA GLU A 641 -27.38 -3.43 -25.06
C GLU A 641 -26.06 -2.85 -24.52
N LEU A 642 -26.13 -1.85 -23.63
CA LEU A 642 -24.94 -1.37 -22.92
C LEU A 642 -24.25 -2.50 -22.15
N LEU A 643 -25.03 -3.26 -21.36
CA LEU A 643 -24.50 -4.40 -20.60
C LEU A 643 -23.88 -5.45 -21.52
N ARG A 644 -24.52 -5.76 -22.66
CA ARG A 644 -24.00 -6.72 -23.64
C ARG A 644 -22.63 -6.28 -24.18
N GLN A 645 -22.50 -5.04 -24.64
CA GLN A 645 -21.24 -4.54 -25.21
C GLN A 645 -20.14 -4.45 -24.14
N VAL A 646 -20.47 -3.94 -22.94
CA VAL A 646 -19.51 -3.89 -21.83
C VAL A 646 -19.05 -5.29 -21.45
N SER A 647 -19.95 -6.28 -21.37
CA SER A 647 -19.61 -7.66 -21.00
C SER A 647 -18.65 -8.33 -21.98
N LEU A 648 -18.67 -7.95 -23.26
CA LEU A 648 -17.72 -8.45 -24.26
C LEU A 648 -16.33 -7.83 -24.11
N ILE A 649 -16.24 -6.56 -23.69
CA ILE A 649 -14.98 -5.82 -23.57
C ILE A 649 -14.33 -6.01 -22.20
N TYR A 650 -15.15 -6.21 -21.17
CA TYR A 650 -14.74 -6.18 -19.78
C TYR A 650 -13.64 -7.19 -19.41
N PRO A 651 -13.65 -8.45 -19.87
CA PRO A 651 -12.60 -9.41 -19.53
C PRO A 651 -11.20 -8.94 -19.93
N MET A 652 -11.05 -8.39 -21.14
CA MET A 652 -9.80 -7.82 -21.61
C MET A 652 -9.37 -6.62 -20.75
N LEU A 653 -10.29 -5.70 -20.46
CA LEU A 653 -9.99 -4.56 -19.59
C LEU A 653 -9.59 -5.00 -18.18
N LYS A 654 -10.29 -5.98 -17.62
CA LYS A 654 -10.04 -6.53 -16.29
C LYS A 654 -8.66 -7.13 -16.19
N SER A 655 -8.26 -7.95 -17.15
CA SER A 655 -6.90 -8.52 -17.18
C SER A 655 -5.84 -7.42 -17.38
N GLU A 656 -6.06 -6.49 -18.30
CA GLU A 656 -5.06 -5.48 -18.68
C GLU A 656 -4.84 -4.41 -17.59
N LEU A 657 -5.87 -4.11 -16.79
CA LEU A 657 -5.87 -3.04 -15.79
C LEU A 657 -6.06 -3.53 -14.35
N PHE A 658 -6.13 -4.84 -14.12
CA PHE A 658 -6.42 -5.44 -12.81
C PHE A 658 -7.68 -4.82 -12.17
N LEU A 659 -8.79 -4.80 -12.92
CA LEU A 659 -10.05 -4.24 -12.44
C LEU A 659 -10.68 -5.11 -11.35
N ARG A 660 -11.37 -4.46 -10.40
CA ARG A 660 -11.87 -5.12 -9.18
C ARG A 660 -13.14 -5.93 -9.34
N TRP A 661 -14.04 -5.52 -10.23
CA TRP A 661 -15.40 -6.06 -10.29
C TRP A 661 -15.40 -7.48 -10.87
N GLN A 662 -16.28 -8.32 -10.38
CA GLN A 662 -16.66 -9.57 -11.01
C GLN A 662 -17.75 -9.31 -12.06
N THR A 663 -17.91 -10.23 -13.02
CA THR A 663 -18.83 -10.04 -14.15
C THR A 663 -20.29 -9.89 -13.70
N ASP A 664 -20.67 -10.55 -12.60
CA ASP A 664 -21.97 -10.45 -11.96
C ASP A 664 -22.22 -9.11 -11.25
N GLU A 665 -21.17 -8.33 -10.96
CA GLU A 665 -21.28 -6.98 -10.38
C GLU A 665 -21.48 -5.89 -11.46
N LEU A 666 -21.28 -6.21 -12.74
CA LEU A 666 -21.36 -5.24 -13.84
C LEU A 666 -22.73 -4.57 -13.97
N PRO A 667 -23.88 -5.26 -13.87
CA PRO A 667 -25.19 -4.62 -14.02
C PRO A 667 -25.38 -3.48 -13.02
N GLN A 668 -25.07 -3.73 -11.75
CA GLN A 668 -25.18 -2.72 -10.69
C GLN A 668 -24.23 -1.55 -10.93
N LEU A 669 -22.97 -1.83 -11.26
CA LEU A 669 -21.98 -0.79 -11.56
C LEU A 669 -22.42 0.12 -12.72
N LEU A 670 -22.92 -0.49 -13.80
CA LEU A 670 -23.37 0.25 -14.99
C LEU A 670 -24.59 1.12 -14.70
N THR A 671 -25.52 0.64 -13.88
CA THR A 671 -26.65 1.44 -13.39
C THR A 671 -26.15 2.64 -12.56
N GLU A 672 -25.29 2.43 -11.57
CA GLU A 672 -24.77 3.51 -10.70
C GLU A 672 -24.00 4.57 -11.52
N LEU A 673 -23.12 4.14 -12.43
CA LEU A 673 -22.37 5.04 -13.29
C LEU A 673 -23.28 5.79 -14.27
N SER A 674 -24.28 5.12 -14.86
CA SER A 674 -25.20 5.77 -15.81
C SER A 674 -26.07 6.82 -15.09
N GLN A 675 -26.54 6.51 -13.88
CA GLN A 675 -27.26 7.48 -13.04
C GLN A 675 -26.39 8.69 -12.69
N GLU A 676 -25.12 8.49 -12.36
CA GLU A 676 -24.21 9.61 -12.08
C GLU A 676 -23.91 10.44 -13.32
N LEU A 677 -23.70 9.81 -14.48
CA LEU A 677 -23.55 10.53 -15.76
C LEU A 677 -24.82 11.33 -16.12
N ALA A 678 -26.00 10.79 -15.81
CA ALA A 678 -27.27 11.48 -16.01
C ALA A 678 -27.46 12.64 -15.03
N ARG A 679 -27.12 12.44 -13.75
CA ARG A 679 -27.17 13.50 -12.71
C ARG A 679 -26.27 14.69 -13.08
N GLN A 680 -25.11 14.42 -13.68
CA GLN A 680 -24.21 15.44 -14.18
C GLN A 680 -24.67 16.05 -15.52
N GLY A 681 -25.70 15.51 -16.17
CA GLY A 681 -26.23 15.99 -17.45
C GLY A 681 -25.37 15.64 -18.67
N LEU A 682 -24.52 14.61 -18.58
CA LEU A 682 -23.73 14.10 -19.72
C LEU A 682 -24.57 13.17 -20.62
N ILE A 683 -25.51 12.45 -20.02
CA ILE A 683 -26.49 11.60 -20.70
C ILE A 683 -27.90 11.89 -20.17
N THR A 684 -28.93 11.43 -20.86
CA THR A 684 -30.31 11.35 -20.36
C THR A 684 -30.72 9.89 -20.20
N LEU A 685 -31.58 9.63 -19.21
CA LEU A 685 -32.17 8.32 -18.93
C LEU A 685 -33.68 8.45 -19.03
N GLU A 686 -34.27 7.87 -20.07
CA GLU A 686 -35.71 7.91 -20.32
C GLU A 686 -36.21 6.49 -20.62
N ALA A 687 -37.14 5.98 -19.82
CA ALA A 687 -37.76 4.66 -20.03
C ALA A 687 -36.77 3.47 -20.22
N GLY A 688 -35.59 3.52 -19.58
CA GLY A 688 -34.55 2.49 -19.72
C GLY A 688 -33.65 2.65 -20.96
N GLU A 689 -33.73 3.79 -21.64
CA GLU A 689 -32.86 4.18 -22.74
C GLU A 689 -31.90 5.31 -22.34
N LEU A 690 -30.66 5.17 -22.79
CA LEU A 690 -29.58 6.13 -22.65
C LEU A 690 -29.42 6.94 -23.95
N ARG A 691 -29.27 8.26 -23.82
CA ARG A 691 -28.92 9.16 -24.94
C ARG A 691 -27.87 10.16 -24.47
N PHE A 692 -26.94 10.57 -25.34
CA PHE A 692 -26.02 11.64 -24.97
C PHE A 692 -26.73 12.99 -24.90
N SER A 693 -26.32 13.83 -23.95
CA SER A 693 -26.80 15.21 -23.85
C SER A 693 -25.97 16.13 -24.74
N SER A 694 -26.64 16.90 -25.62
CA SER A 694 -25.96 17.89 -26.46
C SER A 694 -25.34 19.03 -25.65
N ALA A 695 -25.90 19.36 -24.48
CA ALA A 695 -25.46 20.46 -23.63
C ALA A 695 -24.04 20.25 -23.06
N ARG A 696 -23.69 19.00 -22.71
CA ARG A 696 -22.37 18.65 -22.13
C ARG A 696 -21.62 17.63 -22.98
N TYR A 697 -21.88 17.62 -24.29
CA TYR A 697 -21.30 16.66 -25.23
C TYR A 697 -19.76 16.67 -25.20
N ARG A 698 -19.14 17.84 -25.04
CA ARG A 698 -17.66 17.95 -24.98
C ARG A 698 -17.08 17.22 -23.77
N THR A 699 -17.69 17.36 -22.60
CA THR A 699 -17.27 16.67 -21.37
C THR A 699 -17.40 15.16 -21.53
N LEU A 700 -18.51 14.70 -22.12
CA LEU A 700 -18.72 13.29 -22.47
C LEU A 700 -17.65 12.80 -23.47
N GLN A 701 -17.34 13.59 -24.50
CA GLN A 701 -16.33 13.27 -25.51
C GLN A 701 -14.92 13.12 -24.90
N LEU A 702 -14.54 14.02 -24.00
CA LEU A 702 -13.26 13.94 -23.28
C LEU A 702 -13.21 12.72 -22.36
N LEU A 703 -14.31 12.40 -21.68
CA LEU A 703 -14.41 11.19 -20.86
C LEU A 703 -14.27 9.91 -21.72
N ALA A 704 -14.96 9.82 -22.86
CA ALA A 704 -14.86 8.68 -23.78
C ALA A 704 -13.45 8.49 -24.35
N ALA A 705 -12.73 9.59 -24.62
CA ALA A 705 -11.35 9.53 -25.11
C ALA A 705 -10.41 8.79 -24.14
N GLY A 706 -10.79 8.67 -22.86
CA GLY A 706 -10.03 7.92 -21.84
C GLY A 706 -9.80 6.45 -22.18
N VAL A 707 -10.72 5.78 -22.87
CA VAL A 707 -10.61 4.34 -23.23
C VAL A 707 -10.20 4.10 -24.69
N ARG A 708 -10.18 5.17 -25.51
CA ARG A 708 -9.99 5.12 -26.97
C ARG A 708 -8.77 4.30 -27.42
N GLU A 709 -7.61 4.56 -26.82
CA GLU A 709 -6.36 3.85 -27.15
C GLU A 709 -6.46 2.35 -26.87
N THR A 710 -7.20 1.96 -25.83
CA THR A 710 -7.41 0.55 -25.46
C THR A 710 -8.36 -0.13 -26.44
N LEU A 711 -9.48 0.50 -26.79
CA LEU A 711 -10.42 -0.02 -27.79
C LEU A 711 -9.74 -0.19 -29.16
N GLN A 712 -8.88 0.75 -29.56
CA GLN A 712 -8.11 0.64 -30.80
C GLN A 712 -7.16 -0.58 -30.80
N ARG A 713 -6.51 -0.90 -29.67
CA ARG A 713 -5.68 -2.13 -29.57
C ARG A 713 -6.50 -3.40 -29.71
N TYR A 714 -7.69 -3.42 -29.11
CA TYR A 714 -8.59 -4.57 -29.22
C TYR A 714 -9.07 -4.70 -30.66
N ALA A 715 -9.54 -3.60 -31.26
CA ALA A 715 -9.98 -3.55 -32.65
C ALA A 715 -8.90 -4.13 -33.60
N ILE A 716 -7.64 -3.69 -33.48
CA ILE A 716 -6.51 -4.23 -34.25
C ILE A 716 -6.41 -5.77 -34.13
N THR A 717 -6.42 -6.27 -32.90
CA THR A 717 -6.20 -7.70 -32.63
C THR A 717 -7.36 -8.54 -33.15
N PHE A 718 -8.60 -8.10 -32.92
CA PHE A 718 -9.81 -8.75 -33.40
C PHE A 718 -9.94 -8.70 -34.93
N SER A 719 -9.49 -7.62 -35.58
CA SER A 719 -9.47 -7.52 -37.05
C SER A 719 -8.55 -8.57 -37.67
N ILE A 720 -7.31 -8.67 -37.17
CA ILE A 720 -6.33 -9.65 -37.64
C ILE A 720 -6.82 -11.08 -37.37
N LEU A 721 -7.34 -11.34 -36.16
CA LEU A 721 -7.86 -12.65 -35.79
C LEU A 721 -9.07 -13.07 -36.62
N SER A 722 -9.96 -12.12 -36.96
CA SER A 722 -11.11 -12.37 -37.85
C SER A 722 -10.67 -12.68 -39.28
N ALA A 723 -9.64 -11.98 -39.78
CA ALA A 723 -9.14 -12.18 -41.14
C ALA A 723 -8.28 -13.45 -41.28
N LYS A 724 -7.55 -13.84 -40.22
CA LYS A 724 -6.66 -15.01 -40.19
C LYS A 724 -7.02 -15.93 -39.00
N PRO A 725 -8.13 -16.69 -39.06
CA PRO A 725 -8.60 -17.50 -37.92
C PRO A 725 -7.62 -18.56 -37.40
N THR A 726 -6.71 -19.06 -38.24
CA THR A 726 -5.72 -20.09 -37.88
C THR A 726 -4.36 -19.49 -37.49
N ILE A 727 -4.30 -18.19 -37.19
CA ILE A 727 -3.06 -17.50 -36.85
C ILE A 727 -2.53 -17.98 -35.50
N ASN A 728 -1.25 -18.37 -35.45
CA ASN A 728 -0.66 -18.72 -34.16
C ASN A 728 -0.51 -17.47 -33.26
N ARG A 729 -0.59 -17.69 -31.94
CA ARG A 729 -0.54 -16.64 -30.91
C ARG A 729 0.66 -15.69 -31.02
N GLY A 730 1.85 -16.23 -31.31
CA GLY A 730 3.07 -15.44 -31.41
C GLY A 730 3.08 -14.51 -32.63
N THR A 731 2.53 -14.97 -33.76
CA THR A 731 2.35 -14.16 -34.96
C THR A 731 1.25 -13.10 -34.75
N LEU A 732 0.12 -13.46 -34.13
CA LEU A 732 -0.96 -12.52 -33.80
C LEU A 732 -0.45 -11.35 -32.96
N GLU A 733 0.32 -11.63 -31.90
CA GLU A 733 0.96 -10.61 -31.07
C GLU A 733 1.86 -9.68 -31.91
N LYS A 734 2.71 -10.27 -32.76
CA LYS A 734 3.69 -9.54 -33.57
C LYS A 734 3.02 -8.64 -34.61
N GLU A 735 2.03 -9.15 -35.34
CA GLU A 735 1.29 -8.40 -36.36
C GLU A 735 0.47 -7.29 -35.72
N SER A 736 -0.26 -7.57 -34.64
CA SER A 736 -1.04 -6.58 -33.90
C SER A 736 -0.17 -5.42 -33.41
N ARG A 737 1.01 -5.73 -32.86
CA ARG A 737 1.97 -4.71 -32.42
C ARG A 737 2.50 -3.87 -33.58
N THR A 738 2.76 -4.49 -34.73
CA THR A 738 3.27 -3.79 -35.92
C THR A 738 2.22 -2.81 -36.46
N LEU A 739 0.95 -3.25 -36.53
CA LEU A 739 -0.15 -2.39 -36.95
C LEU A 739 -0.41 -1.25 -35.95
N ALA A 740 -0.34 -1.53 -34.64
CA ALA A 740 -0.42 -0.50 -33.60
C ALA A 740 0.70 0.55 -33.72
N GLN A 741 1.94 0.12 -34.01
CA GLN A 741 3.04 1.04 -34.25
C GLN A 741 2.79 1.93 -35.48
N ARG A 742 2.25 1.36 -36.57
CA ARG A 742 1.87 2.12 -37.77
C ARG A 742 0.76 3.14 -37.47
N LEU A 743 -0.28 2.73 -36.75
CA LEU A 743 -1.38 3.62 -36.33
C LEU A 743 -0.90 4.76 -35.43
N SER A 744 0.05 4.48 -34.53
CA SER A 744 0.62 5.51 -33.66
C SER A 744 1.29 6.63 -34.44
N VAL A 745 1.99 6.29 -35.53
CA VAL A 745 2.61 7.27 -36.43
C VAL A 745 1.55 8.03 -37.26
N LEU A 746 0.60 7.32 -37.86
CA LEU A 746 -0.39 7.91 -38.77
C LEU A 746 -1.40 8.83 -38.06
N HIS A 747 -1.80 8.46 -36.84
CA HIS A 747 -2.84 9.17 -36.08
C HIS A 747 -2.27 9.97 -34.89
N GLY A 748 -0.95 10.06 -34.77
CA GLY A 748 -0.29 10.86 -33.74
C GLY A 748 -0.55 10.37 -32.31
N ILE A 749 -0.69 9.06 -32.11
CA ILE A 749 -0.92 8.46 -30.78
C ILE A 749 0.40 8.47 -30.01
N ASN A 750 0.47 9.29 -28.97
CA ASN A 750 1.67 9.56 -28.19
C ASN A 750 1.70 8.78 -26.86
N ALA A 751 1.35 7.49 -26.90
CA ALA A 751 1.27 6.62 -25.73
C ALA A 751 2.19 5.39 -25.93
N PRO A 752 3.30 5.27 -25.20
CA PRO A 752 4.24 4.15 -25.37
C PRO A 752 3.63 2.77 -25.16
N GLU A 753 2.65 2.66 -24.27
CA GLU A 753 1.90 1.44 -23.99
C GLU A 753 1.03 0.96 -25.17
N PHE A 754 0.76 1.83 -26.16
CA PHE A 754 -0.12 1.51 -27.28
C PHE A 754 0.43 0.36 -28.15
N PHE A 755 1.75 0.21 -28.20
CA PHE A 755 2.45 -0.85 -28.94
C PHE A 755 3.37 -1.67 -28.01
N ASP A 756 3.10 -1.68 -26.71
CA ASP A 756 3.88 -2.46 -25.74
C ASP A 756 3.63 -3.95 -25.92
N LYS A 757 4.71 -4.73 -25.94
CA LYS A 757 4.66 -6.18 -26.17
C LYS A 757 3.85 -6.91 -25.09
N ALA A 758 4.07 -6.58 -23.81
CA ALA A 758 3.44 -7.30 -22.71
C ALA A 758 1.92 -7.10 -22.71
N VAL A 759 1.44 -5.91 -23.10
CA VAL A 759 0.02 -5.62 -23.26
C VAL A 759 -0.64 -6.55 -24.30
N PHE A 760 -0.02 -6.71 -25.48
CA PHE A 760 -0.53 -7.64 -26.49
C PHE A 760 -0.40 -9.11 -26.07
N THR A 761 0.68 -9.49 -25.39
CA THR A 761 0.82 -10.85 -24.83
C THR A 761 -0.33 -11.16 -23.85
N SER A 762 -0.63 -10.24 -22.92
CA SER A 762 -1.74 -10.39 -21.98
C SER A 762 -3.09 -10.47 -22.68
N LEU A 763 -3.30 -9.64 -23.71
CA LEU A 763 -4.54 -9.66 -24.49
C LEU A 763 -4.75 -11.02 -25.16
N VAL A 764 -3.74 -11.55 -25.86
CA VAL A 764 -3.84 -12.86 -26.54
C VAL A 764 -4.08 -14.00 -25.55
N LEU A 765 -3.47 -13.95 -24.36
CA LEU A 765 -3.76 -14.92 -23.29
C LEU A 765 -5.21 -14.80 -22.80
N THR A 766 -5.72 -13.58 -22.63
CA THR A 766 -7.12 -13.35 -22.22
C THR A 766 -8.09 -13.86 -23.29
N LEU A 767 -7.80 -13.64 -24.58
CA LEU A 767 -8.64 -14.14 -25.67
C LEU A 767 -8.77 -15.66 -25.65
N ARG A 768 -7.69 -16.38 -25.31
CA ARG A 768 -7.75 -17.82 -25.11
C ARG A 768 -8.61 -18.18 -23.89
N ASP A 769 -8.39 -17.52 -22.76
CA ASP A 769 -9.09 -17.83 -21.51
C ASP A 769 -10.61 -17.55 -21.62
N GLU A 770 -11.01 -16.59 -22.46
CA GLU A 770 -12.40 -16.25 -22.79
C GLU A 770 -12.97 -17.05 -23.98
N GLY A 771 -12.23 -18.02 -24.53
CA GLY A 771 -12.71 -18.94 -25.56
C GLY A 771 -12.68 -18.42 -27.00
N TYR A 772 -12.18 -17.20 -27.26
CA TYR A 772 -12.01 -16.68 -28.62
C TYR A 772 -10.94 -17.44 -29.43
N ILE A 773 -9.98 -18.06 -28.74
CA ILE A 773 -8.91 -18.88 -29.32
C ILE A 773 -8.91 -20.22 -28.61
N SER A 774 -9.06 -21.31 -29.37
CA SER A 774 -9.02 -22.68 -28.84
C SER A 774 -7.63 -23.07 -28.32
N ASP A 775 -7.54 -24.19 -27.61
CA ASP A 775 -6.26 -24.77 -27.20
C ASP A 775 -5.40 -25.25 -28.40
N SER A 776 -6.03 -25.58 -29.54
CA SER A 776 -5.34 -25.86 -30.81
C SER A 776 -4.80 -24.60 -31.49
N GLY A 777 -5.28 -23.42 -31.07
CA GLY A 777 -4.86 -22.11 -31.59
C GLY A 777 -5.77 -21.54 -32.66
N ASP A 778 -6.94 -22.15 -32.91
CA ASP A 778 -7.91 -21.71 -33.90
C ASP A 778 -8.92 -20.74 -33.28
N ALA A 779 -9.31 -19.70 -34.02
CA ALA A 779 -10.27 -18.72 -33.55
C ALA A 779 -11.72 -19.24 -33.63
N ASP A 780 -12.55 -18.88 -32.65
CA ASP A 780 -14.01 -18.89 -32.85
C ASP A 780 -14.37 -17.74 -33.79
N VAL A 781 -14.56 -18.08 -35.07
CA VAL A 781 -14.81 -17.11 -36.15
C VAL A 781 -16.07 -16.29 -35.88
N ALA A 782 -17.14 -16.93 -35.41
CA ALA A 782 -18.42 -16.25 -35.20
C ALA A 782 -18.32 -15.23 -34.06
N GLN A 783 -17.74 -15.65 -32.93
CA GLN A 783 -17.57 -14.80 -31.76
C GLN A 783 -16.58 -13.64 -32.05
N THR A 784 -15.47 -13.95 -32.73
CA THR A 784 -14.44 -12.96 -33.05
C THR A 784 -14.96 -11.92 -34.04
N LEU A 785 -15.68 -12.32 -35.08
CA LEU A 785 -16.25 -11.41 -36.06
C LEU A 785 -17.32 -10.49 -35.43
N ALA A 786 -18.18 -11.03 -34.57
CA ALA A 786 -19.18 -10.24 -33.85
C ALA A 786 -18.53 -9.18 -32.95
N THR A 787 -17.48 -9.55 -32.21
CA THR A 787 -16.74 -8.61 -31.35
C THR A 787 -15.94 -7.60 -32.16
N TRP A 788 -15.35 -8.00 -33.29
CA TRP A 788 -14.70 -7.07 -34.22
C TRP A 788 -15.66 -5.99 -34.73
N HIS A 789 -16.84 -6.37 -35.23
CA HIS A 789 -17.81 -5.40 -35.76
C HIS A 789 -18.23 -4.38 -34.70
N MET A 790 -18.52 -4.84 -33.48
CA MET A 790 -18.83 -3.94 -32.37
C MET A 790 -17.66 -3.01 -32.03
N LEU A 791 -16.43 -3.52 -31.93
CA LEU A 791 -15.25 -2.69 -31.68
C LEU A 791 -14.96 -1.69 -32.80
N ALA A 792 -15.22 -2.08 -34.05
CA ALA A 792 -15.04 -1.24 -35.23
C ALA A 792 -15.97 -0.02 -35.22
N ASP A 793 -17.16 -0.13 -34.61
CA ASP A 793 -18.09 0.99 -34.45
C ASP A 793 -17.67 1.93 -33.31
N LEU A 794 -16.88 1.46 -32.34
CA LEU A 794 -16.34 2.26 -31.24
C LEU A 794 -15.05 3.01 -31.59
N VAL A 795 -14.45 2.76 -32.76
CA VAL A 795 -13.28 3.49 -33.26
C VAL A 795 -13.67 4.48 -34.35
N THR A 796 -12.93 5.59 -34.44
CA THR A 796 -13.16 6.62 -35.46
C THR A 796 -12.98 6.06 -36.87
N SER A 797 -13.77 6.52 -37.84
CA SER A 797 -13.76 6.05 -39.22
C SER A 797 -12.37 6.04 -39.88
N ASP A 798 -11.55 7.07 -39.66
CA ASP A 798 -10.18 7.14 -40.22
C ASP A 798 -9.28 6.02 -39.69
N VAL A 799 -9.42 5.68 -38.40
CA VAL A 799 -8.66 4.61 -37.76
C VAL A 799 -9.17 3.24 -38.22
N ARG A 800 -10.50 3.06 -38.28
CA ARG A 800 -11.14 1.86 -38.81
C ARG A 800 -10.66 1.55 -40.22
N MET A 801 -10.72 2.54 -41.12
CA MET A 801 -10.26 2.39 -42.50
C MET A 801 -8.77 2.02 -42.58
N THR A 802 -7.95 2.59 -41.70
CA THR A 802 -6.52 2.23 -41.62
C THR A 802 -6.32 0.77 -41.19
N ILE A 803 -7.10 0.28 -40.21
CA ILE A 803 -7.05 -1.11 -39.74
C ILE A 803 -7.51 -2.05 -40.87
N GLU A 804 -8.67 -1.80 -41.46
CA GLU A 804 -9.25 -2.64 -42.52
C GLU A 804 -8.32 -2.71 -43.75
N THR A 805 -7.76 -1.57 -44.17
CA THR A 805 -6.81 -1.51 -45.30
C THR A 805 -5.53 -2.29 -45.00
N ALA A 806 -5.02 -2.20 -43.77
CA ALA A 806 -3.79 -2.90 -43.41
C ALA A 806 -3.98 -4.43 -43.39
N VAL A 807 -5.16 -4.91 -42.98
CA VAL A 807 -5.47 -6.33 -42.92
C VAL A 807 -5.84 -6.90 -44.29
N ALA A 808 -6.37 -6.09 -45.21
CA ALA A 808 -6.70 -6.51 -46.58
C ALA A 808 -5.48 -6.64 -47.53
N HIS A 809 -4.32 -6.13 -47.13
CA HIS A 809 -3.08 -6.11 -47.95
C HIS A 809 -2.05 -7.19 -47.57
N ASP A 810 -2.35 -8.03 -46.57
CA ASP A 810 -1.58 -9.22 -46.16
C ASP A 810 -2.40 -10.49 -46.44
#